data_AF-A0A409Y021-F1
#
_entry.id   AF-A0A409Y021-F1
#
_cell.length_a   1.000
_cell.length_b   1.000
_cell.length_c   1.000
_cell.angle_alpha   90.00
_cell.angle_beta   90.00
_cell.angle_gamma   90.00
#
_symmetry.space_group_name_H-M   'P 1'
#
loop_
_entity.id
_entity.type
_entity.pdbx_description
1 polymer ?
#
loop_
_entity_poly.entity_id
_entity_poly.type
_entity_poly.pdbx_seq_one_letter_code
_entity_poly.pdbx_strand_id
1 'polypeptide(L)'
;MYNRLSRSLFLCISIIPSLVSGRKWRDSGTGTIVFEEAWTIPELAFQTGNTTTGQSGTNADLIANLLDIHNQRFQAMNKNNIDFMILSCAEPCIQGISDPVAAANMAVTVNNRLASDIANNTERFGGFASLAMHNATTAALELKRAVKDLGFLGALLNDYQQAGPDGQTLLYYDQPEYDVFWQMVTDLNVPIYFHPRNNIPAIINFEYAHAPFLIGPAQEFAVTLSTHILGLCTNGVFDRFPKLQIIIGHLGERISSDLLRIDTQLLKQIQQGIPMKKNVTTYFHENIFETTSGNFATDLLKFHIGQIGLDRIMYSIDYPFSSFSPAYSFQPPKMHGLVFHFLVLFVLSPYVSGRKWRDSGIGTIVFEEAWTTPELVFQINNMTTGESGTNADLVANLLDIHNQRFQAMNENNIDFMILSCAQPCIQGISDPVDAANMAVMVNNQLASDISNNTERFGGFAALAMHNATTAALELKRAVQDLGFFGALLNDYQQAGSDGETLLFYDQPEYDVFWQMVTELNVPVYFHPRTNIRAILNFEYEHAPFLIGPAQEFAATLSTHILGLCTNGVFDRFPKLQIIVGHLGERISSDLLRIDTQLLRQIQRGLPMKKNVTTYYHENIFETASGNFATDLLKFHIGQIGLNRIMYSIDYPFVDIPPATAWVNSLNTVLNERDLLSLKRELAIKILRLND
;
A
#
# COMPACT_ATOMS: atom_id res chain seq x y z
N MET A 1 -14.18 -22.69 -4.77
CA MET A 1 -13.49 -21.83 -3.81
C MET A 1 -14.47 -20.86 -3.16
N TYR A 2 -15.12 -19.98 -3.92
CA TYR A 2 -16.22 -19.13 -3.41
C TYR A 2 -17.35 -19.92 -2.71
N ASN A 3 -17.77 -21.07 -3.26
CA ASN A 3 -18.74 -21.96 -2.59
C ASN A 3 -18.26 -22.58 -1.25
N ARG A 4 -16.95 -22.52 -0.92
CA ARG A 4 -16.43 -22.92 0.40
C ARG A 4 -16.33 -21.71 1.34
N LEU A 5 -15.97 -20.53 0.83
CA LEU A 5 -15.99 -19.27 1.58
C LEU A 5 -17.42 -18.89 2.01
N SER A 6 -18.41 -19.12 1.15
CA SER A 6 -19.83 -18.97 1.51
C SER A 6 -20.31 -19.99 2.55
N ARG A 7 -19.54 -21.07 2.76
CA ARG A 7 -19.81 -22.16 3.72
C ARG A 7 -18.95 -22.10 4.97
N SER A 8 -18.19 -21.03 5.21
CA SER A 8 -17.50 -20.78 6.50
C SER A 8 -18.50 -20.48 7.65
N LEU A 9 -19.70 -21.07 7.58
CA LEU A 9 -20.79 -21.06 8.54
C LEU A 9 -20.31 -21.40 9.95
N PHE A 10 -19.36 -22.34 10.08
CA PHE A 10 -18.79 -22.70 11.38
C PHE A 10 -17.95 -21.58 12.03
N LEU A 11 -17.34 -20.69 11.23
CA LEU A 11 -16.57 -19.56 11.74
C LEU A 11 -17.43 -18.30 11.97
N CYS A 12 -18.40 -18.04 11.09
CA CYS A 12 -19.42 -17.01 11.35
C CYS A 12 -20.19 -17.27 12.66
N ILE A 13 -20.49 -18.53 12.98
CA ILE A 13 -21.20 -18.94 14.21
C ILE A 13 -20.27 -18.97 15.44
N SER A 14 -18.94 -19.06 15.29
CA SER A 14 -18.01 -18.96 16.43
C SER A 14 -17.61 -17.53 16.78
N ILE A 15 -17.67 -16.59 15.82
CA ILE A 15 -17.39 -15.15 16.04
C ILE A 15 -18.65 -14.40 16.49
N ILE A 16 -19.84 -14.86 16.06
CA ILE A 16 -21.13 -14.34 16.51
C ILE A 16 -21.71 -15.34 17.53
N PRO A 17 -21.62 -15.09 18.84
CA PRO A 17 -21.94 -16.06 19.87
C PRO A 17 -23.38 -16.51 19.82
N SER A 18 -23.57 -17.72 20.33
CA SER A 18 -24.80 -18.34 20.82
C SER A 18 -25.64 -17.50 21.82
N LEU A 19 -25.31 -16.23 22.04
CA LEU A 19 -26.14 -15.25 22.74
C LEU A 19 -27.40 -14.87 21.95
N VAL A 20 -27.46 -15.20 20.65
CA VAL A 20 -28.72 -15.31 19.92
C VAL A 20 -29.07 -16.77 19.65
N SER A 21 -29.02 -17.59 20.70
CA SER A 21 -29.66 -18.92 20.75
C SER A 21 -31.18 -18.74 20.60
N GLY A 22 -31.62 -18.55 19.36
CA GLY A 22 -33.01 -18.23 19.03
C GLY A 22 -33.20 -17.36 17.79
N ARG A 23 -32.17 -16.68 17.26
CA ARG A 23 -32.34 -15.97 15.98
C ARG A 23 -32.46 -17.01 14.87
N LYS A 24 -33.64 -17.07 14.27
CA LYS A 24 -33.83 -17.78 13.02
C LYS A 24 -33.20 -16.94 11.91
N TRP A 25 -32.43 -17.58 11.05
CA TRP A 25 -31.98 -17.01 9.80
C TRP A 25 -32.23 -18.03 8.70
N ARG A 26 -32.38 -17.55 7.47
CA ARG A 26 -32.63 -18.41 6.32
C ARG A 26 -31.33 -19.11 5.95
N ASP A 27 -31.22 -20.38 6.31
CA ASP A 27 -30.16 -21.26 5.84
C ASP A 27 -30.72 -22.21 4.76
N SER A 28 -30.44 -21.93 3.49
CA SER A 28 -30.80 -22.83 2.40
C SER A 28 -29.79 -23.97 2.21
N GLY A 29 -28.69 -23.99 2.98
CA GLY A 29 -27.56 -24.91 2.84
C GLY A 29 -26.67 -24.65 1.61
N THR A 30 -27.06 -23.70 0.74
CA THR A 30 -26.36 -23.37 -0.50
C THR A 30 -26.18 -21.88 -0.75
N GLY A 31 -26.90 -21.02 -0.02
CA GLY A 31 -26.80 -19.58 -0.15
C GLY A 31 -25.65 -18.99 0.65
N THR A 32 -25.44 -17.70 0.44
CA THR A 32 -24.28 -16.97 0.96
C THR A 32 -24.70 -15.98 2.04
N ILE A 33 -23.83 -15.81 3.05
CA ILE A 33 -23.90 -14.72 4.03
C ILE A 33 -22.93 -13.63 3.58
N VAL A 34 -23.39 -12.39 3.61
CA VAL A 34 -22.59 -11.22 3.21
C VAL A 34 -22.59 -10.15 4.30
N PHE A 35 -21.50 -9.39 4.38
CA PHE A 35 -21.17 -8.48 5.48
C PHE A 35 -21.10 -7.04 4.96
N GLU A 36 -21.17 -6.05 5.84
CA GLU A 36 -20.82 -4.67 5.46
C GLU A 36 -21.64 -4.15 4.25
N GLU A 37 -22.87 -4.64 4.06
CA GLU A 37 -23.65 -4.28 2.88
C GLU A 37 -24.31 -2.92 3.13
N ALA A 38 -23.73 -1.89 2.52
CA ALA A 38 -23.98 -0.49 2.82
C ALA A 38 -25.46 -0.09 2.69
N TRP A 39 -25.93 0.65 3.67
CA TRP A 39 -27.27 1.22 3.78
C TRP A 39 -27.16 2.63 4.40
N THR A 40 -28.14 3.50 4.18
CA THR A 40 -28.17 4.82 4.83
C THR A 40 -29.59 5.30 5.11
N ILE A 41 -29.71 6.42 5.81
CA ILE A 41 -30.96 7.16 6.03
C ILE A 41 -30.95 8.47 5.22
N PRO A 42 -32.10 9.06 4.87
CA PRO A 42 -32.16 10.30 4.09
C PRO A 42 -31.32 11.45 4.65
N GLU A 43 -31.20 11.53 5.98
CA GLU A 43 -30.44 12.55 6.70
C GLU A 43 -28.93 12.46 6.46
N LEU A 44 -28.42 11.27 6.13
CA LEU A 44 -26.99 10.99 5.91
C LEU A 44 -26.66 10.65 4.44
N ALA A 45 -27.67 10.46 3.58
CA ALA A 45 -27.50 10.02 2.19
C ALA A 45 -26.63 10.95 1.32
N PHE A 46 -26.45 12.21 1.72
CA PHE A 46 -25.62 13.19 1.01
C PHE A 46 -24.19 13.30 1.56
N GLN A 47 -23.88 12.63 2.68
CA GLN A 47 -22.54 12.61 3.28
C GLN A 47 -21.59 11.64 2.56
N THR A 48 -22.13 10.64 1.85
CA THR A 48 -21.39 9.65 1.03
C THR A 48 -20.87 10.28 -0.29
N GLY A 49 -20.48 11.56 -0.27
CA GLY A 49 -20.53 12.51 -1.40
C GLY A 49 -19.74 12.18 -2.69
N ASN A 50 -20.27 12.71 -3.80
CA ASN A 50 -19.72 13.12 -5.12
C ASN A 50 -18.52 12.44 -5.83
N THR A 51 -17.67 11.61 -5.20
CA THR A 51 -16.47 11.04 -5.83
C THR A 51 -16.61 9.55 -6.19
N THR A 52 -17.45 8.81 -5.48
CA THR A 52 -17.68 7.38 -5.71
C THR A 52 -18.97 7.15 -6.50
N THR A 53 -18.82 6.78 -7.78
CA THR A 53 -19.94 6.23 -8.55
C THR A 53 -20.07 4.74 -8.23
N GLY A 54 -21.28 4.28 -7.90
CA GLY A 54 -21.56 2.84 -7.79
C GLY A 54 -21.32 2.13 -9.13
N GLN A 55 -21.07 0.81 -9.11
CA GLN A 55 -20.73 0.01 -10.29
C GLN A 55 -21.69 0.13 -11.49
N SER A 56 -22.93 0.61 -11.32
CA SER A 56 -24.00 0.40 -12.31
C SER A 56 -24.97 1.56 -12.52
N GLY A 57 -24.64 2.79 -12.11
CA GLY A 57 -25.59 3.89 -12.26
C GLY A 57 -25.07 5.28 -11.92
N THR A 58 -26.01 6.23 -11.91
CA THR A 58 -25.80 7.61 -11.48
C THR A 58 -25.67 7.68 -9.95
N ASN A 59 -25.18 8.82 -9.41
CA ASN A 59 -25.21 9.06 -7.96
C ASN A 59 -26.63 8.95 -7.39
N ALA A 60 -27.67 9.27 -8.18
CA ALA A 60 -29.06 9.10 -7.77
C ALA A 60 -29.44 7.61 -7.62
N ASP A 61 -28.96 6.75 -8.52
CA ASP A 61 -29.17 5.30 -8.42
C ASP A 61 -28.44 4.71 -7.22
N LEU A 62 -27.21 5.16 -6.95
CA LEU A 62 -26.46 4.76 -5.76
C LEU A 62 -27.24 5.11 -4.48
N ILE A 63 -27.67 6.37 -4.35
CA ILE A 63 -28.45 6.83 -3.20
C ILE A 63 -29.76 6.04 -3.06
N ALA A 64 -30.46 5.78 -4.17
CA ALA A 64 -31.69 4.98 -4.14
C ALA A 64 -31.44 3.56 -3.63
N ASN A 65 -30.34 2.91 -4.01
CA ASN A 65 -29.96 1.58 -3.53
C ASN A 65 -29.49 1.59 -2.05
N LEU A 66 -28.83 2.66 -1.61
CA LEU A 66 -28.44 2.83 -0.20
C LEU A 66 -29.66 3.00 0.71
N LEU A 67 -30.72 3.64 0.23
CA LEU A 67 -31.98 3.82 0.96
C LEU A 67 -32.92 2.60 0.88
N ASP A 68 -32.64 1.63 0.00
CA ASP A 68 -33.48 0.46 -0.21
C ASP A 68 -32.99 -0.78 0.54
N ILE A 69 -33.88 -1.37 1.35
CA ILE A 69 -33.68 -2.69 1.96
C ILE A 69 -34.59 -3.74 1.34
N HIS A 70 -35.87 -3.43 1.15
CA HIS A 70 -36.92 -4.44 0.92
C HIS A 70 -37.33 -4.63 -0.54
N ASN A 71 -36.89 -3.77 -1.46
CA ASN A 71 -37.32 -3.85 -2.86
C ASN A 71 -36.22 -4.45 -3.74
N GLN A 72 -35.40 -3.60 -4.35
CA GLN A 72 -34.37 -3.99 -5.31
C GLN A 72 -33.31 -4.86 -4.63
N ARG A 73 -32.87 -4.49 -3.43
CA ARG A 73 -31.90 -5.26 -2.64
C ARG A 73 -32.42 -6.66 -2.32
N PHE A 74 -33.63 -6.77 -1.80
CA PHE A 74 -34.22 -8.08 -1.48
C PHE A 74 -34.41 -8.98 -2.71
N GLN A 75 -34.84 -8.40 -3.84
CA GLN A 75 -34.94 -9.13 -5.11
C GLN A 75 -33.56 -9.58 -5.60
N ALA A 76 -32.55 -8.72 -5.50
CA ALA A 76 -31.18 -9.04 -5.86
C ALA A 76 -30.60 -10.15 -4.96
N MET A 77 -30.87 -10.12 -3.67
CA MET A 77 -30.50 -11.22 -2.75
C MET A 77 -31.11 -12.55 -3.20
N ASN A 78 -32.40 -12.59 -3.51
CA ASN A 78 -33.06 -13.81 -3.97
C ASN A 78 -32.48 -14.31 -5.30
N LYS A 79 -32.23 -13.41 -6.24
CA LYS A 79 -31.66 -13.73 -7.57
C LYS A 79 -30.24 -14.30 -7.48
N ASN A 80 -29.45 -13.81 -6.53
CA ASN A 80 -28.03 -14.16 -6.39
C ASN A 80 -27.77 -15.16 -5.25
N ASN A 81 -28.80 -15.83 -4.76
CA ASN A 81 -28.73 -16.83 -3.69
C ASN A 81 -28.06 -16.32 -2.41
N ILE A 82 -28.35 -15.07 -2.03
CA ILE A 82 -27.92 -14.49 -0.76
C ILE A 82 -28.94 -14.85 0.30
N ASP A 83 -28.51 -15.64 1.26
CA ASP A 83 -29.34 -16.16 2.35
C ASP A 83 -29.51 -15.13 3.45
N PHE A 84 -28.41 -14.47 3.83
CA PHE A 84 -28.39 -13.48 4.90
C PHE A 84 -27.48 -12.31 4.55
N MET A 85 -27.92 -11.10 4.89
CA MET A 85 -27.19 -9.86 4.63
C MET A 85 -27.08 -9.03 5.89
N ILE A 86 -25.87 -8.68 6.29
CA ILE A 86 -25.62 -7.79 7.42
C ILE A 86 -25.43 -6.38 6.87
N LEU A 87 -26.35 -5.49 7.23
CA LEU A 87 -26.35 -4.11 6.80
C LEU A 87 -25.51 -3.24 7.75
N SER A 88 -24.86 -2.24 7.18
CA SER A 88 -24.05 -1.24 7.90
C SER A 88 -24.30 0.14 7.32
N CYS A 89 -24.09 1.17 8.13
CA CYS A 89 -24.26 2.55 7.66
C CYS A 89 -23.10 2.96 6.76
N ALA A 90 -23.42 3.45 5.56
CA ALA A 90 -22.45 3.85 4.54
C ALA A 90 -21.54 5.01 5.01
N GLU A 91 -20.28 4.97 4.59
CA GLU A 91 -19.25 5.95 4.97
C GLU A 91 -19.62 7.43 4.69
N PRO A 92 -19.09 8.39 5.47
CA PRO A 92 -18.40 8.21 6.74
C PRO A 92 -19.37 7.96 7.92
N CYS A 93 -20.68 7.95 7.67
CA CYS A 93 -21.74 7.85 8.67
C CYS A 93 -21.46 8.70 9.93
N ILE A 94 -21.59 8.11 11.13
CA ILE A 94 -21.42 8.79 12.41
C ILE A 94 -20.01 9.35 12.58
N GLN A 95 -18.99 8.68 12.02
CA GLN A 95 -17.61 9.10 12.08
C GLN A 95 -17.32 10.39 11.29
N GLY A 96 -18.24 10.82 10.41
CA GLY A 96 -18.18 12.11 9.72
C GLY A 96 -18.80 13.28 10.48
N ILE A 97 -19.41 13.06 11.65
CA ILE A 97 -20.05 14.11 12.44
C ILE A 97 -19.08 14.53 13.55
N SER A 98 -18.54 15.75 13.48
CA SER A 98 -17.50 16.22 14.43
C SER A 98 -18.02 16.66 15.80
N ASP A 99 -19.31 16.98 15.91
CA ASP A 99 -19.91 17.34 17.20
C ASP A 99 -20.28 16.06 17.98
N PRO A 100 -19.75 15.86 19.20
CA PRO A 100 -19.91 14.61 19.94
C PRO A 100 -21.38 14.32 20.32
N VAL A 101 -22.16 15.36 20.62
CA VAL A 101 -23.56 15.20 21.04
C VAL A 101 -24.43 14.85 19.83
N ALA A 102 -24.24 15.55 18.71
CA ALA A 102 -24.92 15.26 17.46
C ALA A 102 -24.58 13.85 16.95
N ALA A 103 -23.31 13.46 17.00
CA ALA A 103 -22.87 12.12 16.61
C ALA A 103 -23.52 11.03 17.47
N ALA A 104 -23.53 11.19 18.81
CA ALA A 104 -24.15 10.21 19.72
C ALA A 104 -25.68 10.10 19.51
N ASN A 105 -26.38 11.23 19.33
CA ASN A 105 -27.81 11.24 19.05
C ASN A 105 -28.13 10.60 17.67
N MET A 106 -27.31 10.90 16.67
CA MET A 106 -27.46 10.33 15.34
C MET A 106 -27.18 8.82 15.34
N ALA A 107 -26.19 8.34 16.11
CA ALA A 107 -25.92 6.91 16.27
C ALA A 107 -27.15 6.15 16.78
N VAL A 108 -27.78 6.65 17.84
CA VAL A 108 -29.04 6.07 18.37
C VAL A 108 -30.14 6.09 17.32
N THR A 109 -30.29 7.20 16.59
CA THR A 109 -31.31 7.38 15.54
C THR A 109 -31.12 6.37 14.40
N VAL A 110 -29.90 6.28 13.87
CA VAL A 110 -29.52 5.34 12.80
C VAL A 110 -29.74 3.89 13.23
N ASN A 111 -29.30 3.53 14.44
CA ASN A 111 -29.45 2.17 14.97
C ASN A 111 -30.93 1.80 15.16
N ASN A 112 -31.75 2.70 15.72
CA ASN A 112 -33.18 2.46 15.87
C ASN A 112 -33.89 2.35 14.51
N ARG A 113 -33.47 3.17 13.53
CA ARG A 113 -34.03 3.13 12.19
C ARG A 113 -33.69 1.82 11.48
N LEU A 114 -32.43 1.39 11.49
CA LEU A 114 -32.03 0.11 10.91
C LEU A 114 -32.76 -1.06 11.56
N ALA A 115 -32.85 -1.08 12.89
CA ALA A 115 -33.57 -2.10 13.64
C ALA A 115 -35.06 -2.16 13.24
N SER A 116 -35.71 -1.01 13.13
CA SER A 116 -37.10 -0.89 12.66
C SER A 116 -37.25 -1.37 11.22
N ASP A 117 -36.34 -0.97 10.33
CA ASP A 117 -36.40 -1.32 8.92
C ASP A 117 -36.23 -2.83 8.72
N ILE A 118 -35.37 -3.51 9.46
CA ILE A 118 -35.16 -4.97 9.32
C ILE A 118 -36.16 -5.83 10.12
N ALA A 119 -36.97 -5.25 11.01
CA ALA A 119 -37.78 -5.98 12.00
C ALA A 119 -38.70 -7.07 11.40
N ASN A 120 -39.24 -6.82 10.20
CA ASN A 120 -40.14 -7.76 9.52
C ASN A 120 -39.42 -8.85 8.69
N ASN A 121 -38.09 -8.75 8.54
CA ASN A 121 -37.28 -9.66 7.71
C ASN A 121 -35.98 -10.08 8.42
N THR A 122 -36.03 -10.27 9.75
CA THR A 122 -34.86 -10.60 10.60
C THR A 122 -34.23 -11.95 10.30
N GLU A 123 -34.92 -12.83 9.56
CA GLU A 123 -34.34 -14.07 9.03
C GLU A 123 -33.45 -13.86 7.79
N ARG A 124 -33.54 -12.69 7.15
CA ARG A 124 -32.79 -12.32 5.93
C ARG A 124 -31.79 -11.20 6.18
N PHE A 125 -32.04 -10.35 7.17
CA PHE A 125 -31.20 -9.19 7.47
C PHE A 125 -30.70 -9.17 8.92
N GLY A 126 -29.45 -8.77 9.06
CA GLY A 126 -28.80 -8.34 10.29
C GLY A 126 -28.34 -6.89 10.19
N GLY A 127 -27.94 -6.32 11.32
CA GLY A 127 -27.37 -4.97 11.37
C GLY A 127 -26.08 -4.95 12.18
N PHE A 128 -25.11 -4.17 11.72
CA PHE A 128 -24.02 -3.69 12.54
C PHE A 128 -24.37 -2.30 13.09
N ALA A 129 -24.07 -2.08 14.37
CA ALA A 129 -24.29 -0.79 15.01
C ALA A 129 -23.37 0.28 14.41
N SER A 130 -23.92 1.48 14.28
CA SER A 130 -23.17 2.71 14.09
C SER A 130 -22.90 3.34 15.46
N LEU A 131 -21.68 3.80 15.70
CA LEU A 131 -21.24 4.28 17.01
C LEU A 131 -20.55 5.65 16.90
N ALA A 132 -20.81 6.52 17.88
CA ALA A 132 -20.05 7.76 18.04
C ALA A 132 -18.83 7.49 18.92
N MET A 133 -17.64 7.56 18.31
CA MET A 133 -16.41 7.11 18.98
C MET A 133 -15.66 8.23 19.71
N HIS A 134 -16.20 9.46 19.75
CA HIS A 134 -15.63 10.58 20.54
C HIS A 134 -15.34 10.23 22.00
N ASN A 135 -16.11 9.30 22.56
CA ASN A 135 -15.95 8.81 23.92
C ASN A 135 -16.19 7.31 23.96
N ALA A 136 -15.15 6.54 24.31
CA ALA A 136 -15.19 5.09 24.33
C ALA A 136 -16.30 4.50 25.23
N THR A 137 -16.58 5.12 26.38
CA THR A 137 -17.67 4.68 27.28
C THR A 137 -19.04 4.85 26.64
N THR A 138 -19.27 5.98 25.95
CA THR A 138 -20.54 6.25 25.25
C THR A 138 -20.74 5.25 24.11
N ALA A 139 -19.69 5.01 23.31
CA ALA A 139 -19.71 3.99 22.26
C ALA A 139 -19.98 2.59 22.82
N ALA A 140 -19.35 2.22 23.93
CA ALA A 140 -19.53 0.92 24.59
C ALA A 140 -20.98 0.71 25.06
N LEU A 141 -21.59 1.74 25.66
CA LEU A 141 -22.98 1.66 26.13
C LEU A 141 -23.96 1.53 24.96
N GLU A 142 -23.74 2.27 23.88
CA GLU A 142 -24.58 2.17 22.68
C GLU A 142 -24.40 0.81 21.97
N LEU A 143 -23.17 0.30 21.87
CA LEU A 143 -22.92 -1.06 21.36
C LEU A 143 -23.68 -2.10 22.17
N LYS A 144 -23.61 -2.01 23.51
CA LYS A 144 -24.35 -2.92 24.40
C LYS A 144 -25.85 -2.86 24.14
N ARG A 145 -26.43 -1.67 24.03
CA ARG A 145 -27.84 -1.48 23.72
C ARG A 145 -28.20 -2.06 22.35
N ALA A 146 -27.42 -1.76 21.32
CA ALA A 146 -27.65 -2.25 19.97
C ALA A 146 -27.61 -3.78 19.90
N VAL A 147 -26.65 -4.41 20.59
CA VAL A 147 -26.52 -5.88 20.61
C VAL A 147 -27.64 -6.52 21.45
N LYS A 148 -27.90 -6.02 22.66
CA LYS A 148 -28.83 -6.66 23.62
C LYS A 148 -30.30 -6.35 23.35
N ASP A 149 -30.60 -5.12 22.93
CA ASP A 149 -31.98 -4.64 22.82
C ASP A 149 -32.45 -4.62 21.35
N LEU A 150 -31.56 -4.33 20.40
CA LEU A 150 -31.88 -4.31 18.96
C LEU A 150 -31.48 -5.59 18.20
N GLY A 151 -30.70 -6.47 18.84
CA GLY A 151 -30.25 -7.73 18.23
C GLY A 151 -29.21 -7.54 17.12
N PHE A 152 -28.41 -6.48 17.16
CA PHE A 152 -27.31 -6.27 16.22
C PHE A 152 -26.18 -7.27 16.45
N LEU A 153 -25.41 -7.53 15.40
CA LEU A 153 -24.42 -8.61 15.35
C LEU A 153 -22.98 -8.13 15.64
N GLY A 154 -22.83 -6.89 16.09
CA GLY A 154 -21.54 -6.20 16.24
C GLY A 154 -21.70 -4.73 15.88
N ALA A 155 -20.60 -4.07 15.53
CA ALA A 155 -20.60 -2.73 14.98
C ALA A 155 -19.69 -2.61 13.76
N LEU A 156 -19.95 -1.60 12.94
CA LEU A 156 -19.07 -1.18 11.86
C LEU A 156 -18.55 0.23 12.16
N LEU A 157 -17.24 0.40 12.07
CA LEU A 157 -16.55 1.68 12.26
C LEU A 157 -15.90 2.09 10.94
N ASN A 158 -16.21 3.29 10.47
CA ASN A 158 -15.57 3.87 9.28
C ASN A 158 -14.24 4.52 9.69
N ASP A 159 -13.17 3.75 9.63
CA ASP A 159 -11.79 4.09 10.00
C ASP A 159 -11.66 4.84 11.35
N TYR A 160 -11.67 6.17 11.34
CA TYR A 160 -11.50 7.04 12.51
C TYR A 160 -12.67 8.01 12.71
N GLN A 161 -12.82 8.58 13.91
CA GLN A 161 -13.84 9.59 14.20
C GLN A 161 -13.30 10.99 13.97
N GLN A 162 -13.96 11.77 13.11
CA GLN A 162 -13.70 13.21 13.03
C GLN A 162 -14.14 13.89 14.31
N ALA A 163 -13.34 14.83 14.79
CA ALA A 163 -13.62 15.64 15.97
C ALA A 163 -13.08 17.07 15.78
N GLY A 164 -13.32 17.91 16.80
CA GLY A 164 -12.86 19.29 16.82
C GLY A 164 -13.79 20.26 16.06
N PRO A 165 -13.63 21.57 16.27
CA PRO A 165 -14.52 22.59 15.71
C PRO A 165 -14.41 22.74 14.19
N ASP A 166 -13.29 22.32 13.59
CA ASP A 166 -13.03 22.34 12.15
C ASP A 166 -13.22 20.96 11.48
N GLY A 167 -13.50 19.92 12.28
CA GLY A 167 -13.68 18.54 11.79
C GLY A 167 -12.40 17.89 11.28
N GLN A 168 -11.22 18.44 11.60
CA GLN A 168 -9.92 17.97 11.10
C GLN A 168 -9.12 17.18 12.14
N THR A 169 -9.67 16.95 13.34
CA THR A 169 -9.04 16.06 14.33
C THR A 169 -9.45 14.61 14.05
N LEU A 170 -8.48 13.71 13.98
CA LEU A 170 -8.69 12.27 13.80
C LEU A 170 -8.58 11.58 15.16
N LEU A 171 -9.63 10.88 15.57
CA LEU A 171 -9.60 10.02 16.74
C LEU A 171 -9.52 8.57 16.28
N TYR A 172 -8.33 7.98 16.43
CA TYR A 172 -8.07 6.55 16.26
C TYR A 172 -8.40 5.77 17.54
N TYR A 173 -8.72 4.49 17.41
CA TYR A 173 -9.31 3.69 18.50
C TYR A 173 -8.33 2.67 19.09
N ASP A 174 -7.04 2.89 18.93
CA ASP A 174 -5.97 1.96 19.28
C ASP A 174 -5.24 2.30 20.59
N GLN A 175 -5.59 3.44 21.19
CA GLN A 175 -5.01 3.91 22.45
C GLN A 175 -5.74 3.34 23.68
N PRO A 176 -5.07 3.29 24.86
CA PRO A 176 -5.66 2.76 26.10
C PRO A 176 -6.97 3.44 26.55
N GLU A 177 -7.26 4.68 26.13
CA GLU A 177 -8.54 5.33 26.46
C GLU A 177 -9.75 4.60 25.85
N TYR A 178 -9.53 3.78 24.81
CA TYR A 178 -10.55 2.94 24.18
C TYR A 178 -10.68 1.55 24.81
N ASP A 179 -9.88 1.20 25.83
CA ASP A 179 -9.91 -0.11 26.48
C ASP A 179 -11.30 -0.46 27.05
N VAL A 180 -12.05 0.54 27.55
CA VAL A 180 -13.45 0.33 28.02
C VAL A 180 -14.38 -0.11 26.89
N PHE A 181 -14.15 0.37 25.67
CA PHE A 181 -14.88 -0.06 24.49
C PHE A 181 -14.48 -1.48 24.08
N TRP A 182 -13.18 -1.76 23.98
CA TRP A 182 -12.70 -3.09 23.62
C TRP A 182 -13.09 -4.17 24.64
N GLN A 183 -13.08 -3.85 25.93
CA GLN A 183 -13.61 -4.74 26.96
C GLN A 183 -15.08 -5.06 26.70
N MET A 184 -15.91 -4.05 26.41
CA MET A 184 -17.33 -4.26 26.10
C MET A 184 -17.53 -5.13 24.85
N VAL A 185 -16.74 -4.92 23.80
CA VAL A 185 -16.76 -5.76 22.59
C VAL A 185 -16.49 -7.22 22.96
N THR A 186 -15.46 -7.49 23.78
CA THR A 186 -15.14 -8.85 24.22
C THR A 186 -16.16 -9.47 25.18
N ASP A 187 -16.77 -8.67 26.07
CA ASP A 187 -17.81 -9.11 27.00
C ASP A 187 -19.10 -9.49 26.29
N LEU A 188 -19.46 -8.72 25.25
CA LEU A 188 -20.56 -9.05 24.34
C LEU A 188 -20.19 -10.19 23.38
N ASN A 189 -18.88 -10.43 23.21
CA ASN A 189 -18.27 -11.37 22.29
C ASN A 189 -18.78 -11.14 20.85
N VAL A 190 -18.77 -9.90 20.36
CA VAL A 190 -19.20 -9.56 18.99
C VAL A 190 -18.02 -9.01 18.20
N PRO A 191 -18.00 -9.13 16.86
CA PRO A 191 -16.96 -8.52 16.04
C PRO A 191 -17.15 -7.02 15.86
N ILE A 192 -16.04 -6.33 15.60
CA ILE A 192 -16.05 -4.99 14.99
C ILE A 192 -15.58 -5.09 13.54
N TYR A 193 -16.39 -4.61 12.62
CA TYR A 193 -16.00 -4.43 11.22
C TYR A 193 -15.36 -3.05 11.05
N PHE A 194 -14.17 -2.98 10.47
CA PHE A 194 -13.57 -1.72 10.05
C PHE A 194 -13.73 -1.56 8.54
N HIS A 195 -14.33 -0.44 8.15
CA HIS A 195 -14.50 -0.05 6.75
C HIS A 195 -13.66 1.19 6.47
N PRO A 196 -13.01 1.31 5.30
CA PRO A 196 -12.28 2.51 4.94
C PRO A 196 -13.24 3.69 4.74
N ARG A 197 -12.69 4.88 4.48
CA ARG A 197 -13.47 6.08 4.16
C ARG A 197 -12.63 7.09 3.42
N ASN A 198 -13.29 7.99 2.68
CA ASN A 198 -12.62 9.20 2.22
C ASN A 198 -12.08 10.01 3.42
N ASN A 199 -10.87 10.50 3.31
CA ASN A 199 -10.15 11.19 4.36
C ASN A 199 -10.62 12.66 4.49
N ILE A 200 -10.13 13.39 5.50
CA ILE A 200 -10.46 14.80 5.68
C ILE A 200 -9.81 15.67 4.59
N PRO A 201 -10.39 16.84 4.26
CA PRO A 201 -9.84 17.74 3.25
C PRO A 201 -8.36 18.11 3.46
N ALA A 202 -7.90 18.23 4.72
CA ALA A 202 -6.49 18.50 5.02
C ALA A 202 -5.57 17.45 4.37
N ILE A 203 -5.81 16.16 4.64
CA ILE A 203 -4.99 15.07 4.11
C ILE A 203 -5.18 14.92 2.60
N ILE A 204 -6.42 15.01 2.10
CA ILE A 204 -6.70 14.93 0.65
C ILE A 204 -5.93 15.99 -0.13
N ASN A 205 -5.97 17.25 0.33
CA ASN A 205 -5.29 18.35 -0.34
C ASN A 205 -3.77 18.22 -0.26
N PHE A 206 -3.28 17.62 0.83
CA PHE A 206 -1.86 17.44 1.06
C PHE A 206 -1.29 16.31 0.19
N GLU A 207 -1.90 15.14 0.25
CA GLU A 207 -1.33 13.91 -0.31
C GLU A 207 -1.92 13.53 -1.67
N TYR A 208 -3.15 13.93 -2.00
CA TYR A 208 -3.85 13.44 -3.20
C TYR A 208 -4.16 14.54 -4.22
N ALA A 209 -3.86 15.82 -3.95
CA ALA A 209 -4.12 16.92 -4.89
C ALA A 209 -3.41 16.73 -6.24
N HIS A 210 -2.24 16.10 -6.24
CA HIS A 210 -1.48 15.77 -7.46
C HIS A 210 -2.16 14.64 -8.27
N ALA A 211 -2.84 13.70 -7.61
CA ALA A 211 -3.44 12.52 -8.22
C ALA A 211 -4.88 12.28 -7.72
N PRO A 212 -5.85 13.16 -8.05
CA PRO A 212 -7.19 13.14 -7.46
C PRO A 212 -8.02 11.90 -7.80
N PHE A 213 -7.61 11.11 -8.80
CA PHE A 213 -8.24 9.83 -9.16
C PHE A 213 -7.84 8.68 -8.22
N LEU A 214 -6.88 8.90 -7.32
CA LEU A 214 -6.48 7.93 -6.29
C LEU A 214 -7.26 8.07 -4.98
N ILE A 215 -8.03 9.15 -4.83
CA ILE A 215 -9.02 9.32 -3.77
C ILE A 215 -10.08 8.23 -3.91
N GLY A 216 -10.25 7.41 -2.88
CA GLY A 216 -11.18 6.29 -2.85
C GLY A 216 -10.54 4.89 -2.96
N PRO A 217 -11.29 3.90 -3.48
CA PRO A 217 -10.98 2.48 -3.33
C PRO A 217 -9.82 1.96 -4.19
N ALA A 218 -9.27 2.79 -5.09
CA ALA A 218 -8.10 2.43 -5.89
C ALA A 218 -6.79 2.53 -5.10
N GLN A 219 -6.72 3.40 -4.09
CA GLN A 219 -5.48 3.64 -3.33
C GLN A 219 -5.76 4.09 -1.90
N GLU A 220 -6.37 5.27 -1.73
CA GLU A 220 -6.52 5.95 -0.44
C GLU A 220 -7.08 5.02 0.65
N PHE A 221 -8.16 4.29 0.34
CA PHE A 221 -8.85 3.44 1.30
C PHE A 221 -7.94 2.36 1.89
N ALA A 222 -7.12 1.73 1.04
CA ALA A 222 -6.22 0.69 1.48
C ALA A 222 -5.09 1.27 2.35
N VAL A 223 -4.59 2.46 2.00
CA VAL A 223 -3.51 3.12 2.75
C VAL A 223 -3.98 3.54 4.15
N THR A 224 -5.07 4.29 4.26
CA THR A 224 -5.47 4.86 5.56
C THR A 224 -5.94 3.78 6.53
N LEU A 225 -6.78 2.85 6.05
CA LEU A 225 -7.30 1.82 6.94
C LEU A 225 -6.21 0.83 7.35
N SER A 226 -5.28 0.47 6.47
CA SER A 226 -4.18 -0.43 6.86
C SER A 226 -3.29 0.19 7.95
N THR A 227 -3.05 1.50 7.91
CA THR A 227 -2.32 2.22 8.97
C THR A 227 -3.03 2.08 10.32
N HIS A 228 -4.34 2.31 10.39
CA HIS A 228 -5.08 2.20 11.65
C HIS A 228 -5.14 0.75 12.18
N ILE A 229 -5.33 -0.24 11.31
CA ILE A 229 -5.35 -1.65 11.71
C ILE A 229 -3.99 -2.11 12.24
N LEU A 230 -2.91 -1.67 11.59
CA LEU A 230 -1.57 -1.90 12.10
C LEU A 230 -1.34 -1.14 13.42
N GLY A 231 -1.94 0.03 13.62
CA GLY A 231 -1.94 0.77 14.89
C GLY A 231 -2.55 -0.05 16.03
N LEU A 232 -3.69 -0.70 15.81
CA LEU A 232 -4.29 -1.66 16.77
C LEU A 232 -3.31 -2.78 17.15
N CYS A 233 -2.53 -3.26 16.18
CA CYS A 233 -1.49 -4.27 16.41
C CYS A 233 -0.35 -3.68 17.24
N THR A 234 0.32 -2.64 16.75
CA THR A 234 1.54 -2.07 17.36
C THR A 234 1.30 -1.50 18.75
N ASN A 235 0.12 -0.92 18.98
CA ASN A 235 -0.29 -0.39 20.28
C ASN A 235 -0.84 -1.46 21.23
N GLY A 236 -0.78 -2.75 20.85
CA GLY A 236 -1.00 -3.89 21.73
C GLY A 236 -2.46 -4.11 22.13
N VAL A 237 -3.42 -3.66 21.32
CA VAL A 237 -4.86 -3.84 21.60
C VAL A 237 -5.21 -5.32 21.72
N PHE A 238 -4.72 -6.15 20.79
CA PHE A 238 -4.96 -7.60 20.82
C PHE A 238 -4.26 -8.30 21.99
N ASP A 239 -3.19 -7.74 22.56
CA ASP A 239 -2.56 -8.30 23.76
C ASP A 239 -3.35 -7.98 25.03
N ARG A 240 -3.97 -6.79 25.10
CA ARG A 240 -4.87 -6.42 26.19
C ARG A 240 -6.20 -7.17 26.09
N PHE A 241 -6.68 -7.41 24.87
CA PHE A 241 -7.94 -8.07 24.56
C PHE A 241 -7.75 -9.27 23.63
N PRO A 242 -7.15 -10.38 24.09
CA PRO A 242 -6.81 -11.53 23.23
C PRO A 242 -8.00 -12.25 22.60
N LYS A 243 -9.22 -12.01 23.12
CA LYS A 243 -10.47 -12.54 22.56
C LYS A 243 -11.14 -11.59 21.56
N LEU A 244 -10.63 -10.37 21.40
CA LEU A 244 -11.18 -9.41 20.45
C LEU A 244 -11.10 -10.00 19.04
N GLN A 245 -12.19 -9.90 18.30
CA GLN A 245 -12.23 -10.28 16.89
C GLN A 245 -12.62 -9.03 16.09
N ILE A 246 -11.87 -8.74 15.04
CA ILE A 246 -12.21 -7.68 14.08
C ILE A 246 -12.30 -8.25 12.67
N ILE A 247 -12.99 -7.52 11.80
CA ILE A 247 -13.17 -7.87 10.39
C ILE A 247 -12.76 -6.67 9.54
N ILE A 248 -12.00 -6.92 8.48
CA ILE A 248 -11.59 -5.90 7.51
C ILE A 248 -11.98 -6.32 6.08
N GLY A 249 -12.35 -5.36 5.25
CA GLY A 249 -12.82 -5.58 3.88
C GLY A 249 -11.71 -5.73 2.85
N HIS A 250 -12.09 -5.77 1.58
CA HIS A 250 -11.20 -5.55 0.43
C HIS A 250 -10.00 -6.50 0.29
N LEU A 251 -10.10 -7.73 0.83
CA LEU A 251 -8.98 -8.64 1.03
C LEU A 251 -7.87 -8.00 1.89
N GLY A 252 -8.30 -7.42 3.01
CA GLY A 252 -7.44 -6.98 4.11
C GLY A 252 -6.59 -5.75 3.86
N GLU A 253 -7.02 -4.86 2.97
CA GLU A 253 -6.37 -3.55 2.71
C GLU A 253 -4.85 -3.64 2.47
N ARG A 254 -4.43 -4.70 1.77
CA ARG A 254 -3.03 -5.00 1.40
C ARG A 254 -2.11 -5.40 2.56
N ILE A 255 -2.59 -5.56 3.80
CA ILE A 255 -1.73 -5.99 4.92
C ILE A 255 -1.27 -7.44 4.72
N SER A 256 -2.20 -8.36 4.43
CA SER A 256 -1.88 -9.78 4.22
C SER A 256 -0.98 -10.05 3.03
N SER A 257 -0.85 -9.08 2.11
CA SER A 257 0.05 -9.16 0.98
C SER A 257 1.52 -9.10 1.39
N ASP A 258 1.84 -8.49 2.53
CA ASP A 258 3.21 -8.07 2.89
C ASP A 258 3.61 -8.44 4.34
N LEU A 259 2.93 -9.43 4.93
CA LEU A 259 3.09 -9.82 6.34
C LEU A 259 4.54 -10.12 6.74
N LEU A 260 5.34 -10.77 5.88
CA LEU A 260 6.73 -11.06 6.21
C LEU A 260 7.54 -9.78 6.41
N ARG A 261 7.43 -8.81 5.49
CA ARG A 261 8.14 -7.55 5.61
C ARG A 261 7.66 -6.78 6.84
N ILE A 262 6.34 -6.68 7.04
CA ILE A 262 5.75 -6.01 8.20
C ILE A 262 6.29 -6.61 9.50
N ASP A 263 6.22 -7.94 9.65
CA ASP A 263 6.72 -8.63 10.84
C ASP A 263 8.23 -8.42 11.03
N THR A 264 9.04 -8.64 9.99
CA THR A 264 10.48 -8.45 10.06
C THR A 264 10.87 -7.04 10.49
N GLN A 265 10.18 -6.01 10.00
CA GLN A 265 10.50 -4.63 10.35
C GLN A 265 10.00 -4.26 11.77
N LEU A 266 8.80 -4.71 12.17
CA LEU A 266 8.29 -4.45 13.52
C LEU A 266 9.06 -5.22 14.61
N LEU A 267 9.61 -6.40 14.29
CA LEU A 267 10.49 -7.13 15.21
C LEU A 267 11.71 -6.29 15.64
N LYS A 268 12.25 -5.45 14.76
CA LYS A 268 13.38 -4.54 15.07
C LYS A 268 13.00 -3.50 16.13
N GLN A 269 11.72 -3.14 16.21
CA GLN A 269 11.21 -2.14 17.14
C GLN A 269 10.84 -2.69 18.52
N ILE A 270 10.92 -4.01 18.72
CA ILE A 270 10.74 -4.63 20.05
C ILE A 270 11.72 -4.07 21.07
N GLN A 271 12.98 -3.88 20.67
CA GLN A 271 13.99 -3.29 21.54
C GLN A 271 13.74 -1.80 21.85
N GLN A 272 12.90 -1.14 21.04
CA GLN A 272 12.49 0.26 21.20
C GLN A 272 11.21 0.41 22.05
N GLY A 273 10.69 -0.70 22.60
CA GLY A 273 9.55 -0.68 23.53
C GLY A 273 8.18 -0.66 22.87
N ILE A 274 8.06 -1.17 21.64
CA ILE A 274 6.76 -1.38 20.99
C ILE A 274 5.80 -2.18 21.92
N PRO A 275 4.55 -1.73 22.13
CA PRO A 275 3.61 -2.40 23.03
C PRO A 275 3.22 -3.83 22.64
N MET A 276 3.18 -4.14 21.34
CA MET A 276 2.75 -5.44 20.81
C MET A 276 3.64 -6.59 21.30
N LYS A 277 3.03 -7.73 21.66
CA LYS A 277 3.74 -8.91 22.18
C LYS A 277 3.85 -10.06 21.18
N LYS A 278 3.03 -10.06 20.14
CA LYS A 278 3.05 -11.04 19.03
C LYS A 278 3.26 -10.29 17.73
N ASN A 279 3.70 -11.00 16.68
CA ASN A 279 3.82 -10.41 15.36
C ASN A 279 2.43 -10.25 14.69
N VAL A 280 2.36 -9.44 13.63
CA VAL A 280 1.10 -9.13 12.93
C VAL A 280 0.50 -10.39 12.32
N THR A 281 1.33 -11.27 11.75
CA THR A 281 0.87 -12.57 11.22
C THR A 281 0.09 -13.36 12.27
N THR A 282 0.55 -13.40 13.53
CA THR A 282 -0.18 -14.11 14.59
C THR A 282 -1.52 -13.46 14.89
N TYR A 283 -1.62 -12.12 14.91
CA TYR A 283 -2.92 -11.45 15.08
C TYR A 283 -3.87 -11.72 13.91
N PHE A 284 -3.39 -11.86 12.67
CA PHE A 284 -4.21 -12.32 11.55
C PHE A 284 -4.70 -13.77 11.71
N HIS A 285 -3.89 -14.64 12.32
CA HIS A 285 -4.31 -16.01 12.61
C HIS A 285 -5.21 -16.16 13.85
N GLU A 286 -5.31 -15.15 14.71
CA GLU A 286 -6.02 -15.23 16.00
C GLU A 286 -7.22 -14.27 16.12
N ASN A 287 -7.09 -13.05 15.60
CA ASN A 287 -7.96 -11.91 15.90
C ASN A 287 -8.62 -11.26 14.68
N ILE A 288 -7.98 -11.29 13.51
CA ILE A 288 -8.40 -10.51 12.34
C ILE A 288 -8.98 -11.43 11.27
N PHE A 289 -10.14 -11.08 10.74
CA PHE A 289 -10.73 -11.70 9.56
C PHE A 289 -10.71 -10.75 8.38
N GLU A 290 -10.58 -11.31 7.19
CA GLU A 290 -10.77 -10.58 5.94
C GLU A 290 -12.10 -10.92 5.28
N THR A 291 -12.65 -9.96 4.54
CA THR A 291 -13.70 -10.24 3.56
C THR A 291 -13.25 -9.87 2.16
N THR A 292 -13.88 -10.51 1.16
CA THR A 292 -13.65 -10.17 -0.25
C THR A 292 -14.21 -8.81 -0.67
N SER A 293 -15.04 -8.12 0.14
CA SER A 293 -15.78 -6.89 -0.20
C SER A 293 -15.17 -6.10 -1.37
N GLY A 294 -15.81 -6.03 -2.54
CA GLY A 294 -15.31 -5.26 -3.69
C GLY A 294 -13.95 -5.68 -4.32
N ASN A 295 -13.27 -6.71 -3.82
CA ASN A 295 -12.03 -7.29 -4.33
C ASN A 295 -12.19 -8.78 -4.66
N PHE A 296 -12.46 -9.08 -5.94
CA PHE A 296 -12.72 -10.44 -6.41
C PHE A 296 -11.51 -11.08 -7.13
N ALA A 297 -10.29 -10.62 -6.81
CA ALA A 297 -9.06 -11.18 -7.34
C ALA A 297 -8.84 -12.61 -6.85
N THR A 298 -9.12 -13.59 -7.72
CA THR A 298 -9.05 -15.01 -7.35
C THR A 298 -7.64 -15.44 -6.94
N ASP A 299 -6.59 -14.94 -7.60
CA ASP A 299 -5.23 -15.34 -7.27
C ASP A 299 -4.72 -14.66 -6.00
N LEU A 300 -5.08 -13.40 -5.74
CA LEU A 300 -4.82 -12.73 -4.46
C LEU A 300 -5.53 -13.45 -3.31
N LEU A 301 -6.79 -13.83 -3.50
CA LEU A 301 -7.54 -14.62 -2.51
C LEU A 301 -6.84 -15.96 -2.20
N LYS A 302 -6.30 -16.66 -3.21
CA LYS A 302 -5.52 -17.90 -2.97
C LYS A 302 -4.24 -17.61 -2.20
N PHE A 303 -3.56 -16.51 -2.55
CA PHE A 303 -2.36 -16.08 -1.85
C PHE A 303 -2.66 -15.81 -0.38
N HIS A 304 -3.72 -15.04 -0.06
CA HIS A 304 -4.13 -14.75 1.31
C HIS A 304 -4.53 -16.00 2.09
N ILE A 305 -5.20 -16.97 1.48
CA ILE A 305 -5.45 -18.26 2.12
C ILE A 305 -4.15 -18.97 2.51
N GLY A 306 -3.11 -18.85 1.68
CA GLY A 306 -1.78 -19.37 1.99
C GLY A 306 -1.11 -18.63 3.16
N GLN A 307 -1.38 -17.34 3.32
CA GLN A 307 -0.83 -16.51 4.39
C GLN A 307 -1.56 -16.68 5.72
N ILE A 308 -2.88 -16.50 5.74
CA ILE A 308 -3.68 -16.39 6.98
C ILE A 308 -4.64 -17.55 7.24
N GLY A 309 -4.80 -18.45 6.26
CA GLY A 309 -5.71 -19.59 6.33
C GLY A 309 -7.12 -19.28 5.81
N LEU A 310 -7.79 -20.30 5.25
CA LEU A 310 -9.17 -20.15 4.75
C LEU A 310 -10.17 -19.83 5.86
N ASP A 311 -9.88 -20.26 7.09
CA ASP A 311 -10.68 -19.96 8.26
C ASP A 311 -10.71 -18.47 8.61
N ARG A 312 -9.71 -17.69 8.17
CA ARG A 312 -9.64 -16.24 8.41
C ARG A 312 -10.23 -15.39 7.29
N ILE A 313 -10.91 -16.01 6.31
CA ILE A 313 -11.48 -15.30 5.16
C ILE A 313 -12.97 -15.61 5.01
N MET A 314 -13.75 -14.54 4.85
CA MET A 314 -15.19 -14.56 4.58
C MET A 314 -15.50 -13.95 3.21
N TYR A 315 -16.68 -14.26 2.69
CA TYR A 315 -17.17 -13.65 1.46
C TYR A 315 -18.05 -12.44 1.79
N SER A 316 -17.86 -11.37 1.04
CA SER A 316 -18.68 -10.17 1.10
C SER A 316 -18.68 -9.44 -0.24
N ILE A 317 -19.68 -8.60 -0.50
CA ILE A 317 -19.88 -7.99 -1.81
C ILE A 317 -19.45 -6.52 -1.80
N ASP A 318 -19.81 -5.78 -0.75
CA ASP A 318 -19.78 -4.31 -0.71
C ASP A 318 -20.86 -3.69 -1.65
N TYR A 319 -22.09 -4.20 -1.58
CA TYR A 319 -23.25 -3.63 -2.28
C TYR A 319 -23.80 -2.41 -1.52
N PRO A 320 -24.13 -1.30 -2.21
CA PRO A 320 -24.29 -1.16 -3.65
C PRO A 320 -23.09 -0.53 -4.40
N PHE A 321 -21.94 -0.36 -3.76
CA PHE A 321 -20.73 0.15 -4.43
C PHE A 321 -20.18 -0.87 -5.44
N SER A 322 -20.37 -2.15 -5.16
CA SER A 322 -20.14 -3.30 -6.01
C SER A 322 -21.46 -4.02 -6.33
N SER A 323 -21.49 -4.76 -7.43
CA SER A 323 -22.68 -5.52 -7.86
C SER A 323 -22.57 -7.00 -7.53
N PHE A 324 -23.71 -7.66 -7.36
CA PHE A 324 -23.81 -9.09 -7.04
C PHE A 324 -23.24 -10.03 -8.11
N SER A 325 -22.94 -9.52 -9.30
CA SER A 325 -22.23 -10.23 -10.35
C SER A 325 -20.89 -9.53 -10.54
N PRO A 326 -19.74 -10.19 -10.34
CA PRO A 326 -18.45 -9.61 -10.74
C PRO A 326 -18.43 -9.52 -12.27
N ALA A 327 -18.97 -8.43 -12.82
CA ALA A 327 -19.05 -8.19 -14.24
C ALA A 327 -17.71 -7.67 -14.77
N TYR A 328 -16.61 -8.37 -14.51
CA TYR A 328 -15.30 -7.98 -15.02
C TYR A 328 -14.48 -9.21 -15.40
N SER A 329 -14.83 -9.83 -16.53
CA SER A 329 -13.82 -10.47 -17.35
C SER A 329 -13.18 -9.38 -18.22
N PHE A 330 -12.13 -8.72 -17.73
CA PHE A 330 -11.20 -8.06 -18.64
C PHE A 330 -10.61 -9.18 -19.51
N GLN A 331 -11.06 -9.29 -20.75
CA GLN A 331 -10.32 -10.05 -21.73
C GLN A 331 -9.12 -9.17 -22.11
N PRO A 332 -7.87 -9.58 -21.81
CA PRO A 332 -6.73 -8.89 -22.36
C PRO A 332 -6.91 -8.85 -23.89
N PRO A 333 -6.60 -7.74 -24.57
CA PRO A 333 -6.60 -7.74 -26.02
C PRO A 333 -5.72 -8.90 -26.46
N LYS A 334 -6.26 -9.78 -27.32
CA LYS A 334 -5.49 -10.85 -27.94
C LYS A 334 -4.28 -10.21 -28.60
N MET A 335 -3.09 -10.41 -28.03
CA MET A 335 -1.84 -10.08 -28.68
C MET A 335 -1.81 -10.87 -29.99
N HIS A 336 -2.09 -10.19 -31.09
CA HIS A 336 -1.80 -10.74 -32.40
C HIS A 336 -0.28 -10.73 -32.50
N GLY A 337 0.31 -11.92 -32.62
CA GLY A 337 1.74 -12.05 -32.87
C GLY A 337 2.09 -11.37 -34.19
N LEU A 338 2.50 -10.10 -34.12
CA LEU A 338 3.22 -9.45 -35.20
C LEU A 338 4.67 -9.94 -35.13
N VAL A 339 5.01 -10.84 -36.04
CA VAL A 339 6.39 -11.16 -36.38
C VAL A 339 7.00 -9.90 -37.01
N PHE A 340 7.72 -9.11 -36.21
CA PHE A 340 8.56 -8.05 -36.72
C PHE A 340 9.76 -8.66 -37.44
N HIS A 341 9.87 -8.42 -38.75
CA HIS A 341 11.15 -8.52 -39.44
C HIS A 341 12.02 -7.36 -38.97
N PHE A 342 13.05 -7.66 -38.19
CA PHE A 342 14.08 -6.68 -37.85
C PHE A 342 14.88 -6.34 -39.11
N LEU A 343 14.73 -5.12 -39.62
CA LEU A 343 15.71 -4.51 -40.50
C LEU A 343 16.76 -3.82 -39.61
N VAL A 344 17.94 -4.41 -39.52
CA VAL A 344 19.08 -3.84 -38.80
C VAL A 344 19.62 -2.66 -39.62
N LEU A 345 19.37 -1.44 -39.15
CA LEU A 345 20.08 -0.24 -39.61
C LEU A 345 21.20 0.05 -38.59
N PHE A 346 22.44 -0.19 -38.99
CA PHE A 346 23.62 0.23 -38.23
C PHE A 346 23.70 1.75 -38.24
N VAL A 347 23.37 2.39 -37.11
CA VAL A 347 23.83 3.74 -36.82
C VAL A 347 25.18 3.58 -36.10
N LEU A 348 26.25 3.96 -36.78
CA LEU A 348 27.58 4.07 -36.18
C LEU A 348 27.55 5.22 -35.16
N SER A 349 27.33 4.88 -33.89
CA SER A 349 27.66 5.75 -32.76
C SER A 349 29.19 5.75 -32.60
N PRO A 350 29.83 6.89 -32.31
CA PRO A 350 31.25 6.89 -31.99
C PRO A 350 31.49 5.99 -30.77
N TYR A 351 32.37 5.00 -30.94
CA TYR A 351 32.78 4.07 -29.89
C TYR A 351 33.27 4.83 -28.65
N VAL A 352 32.43 4.86 -27.61
CA VAL A 352 32.91 4.98 -26.24
C VAL A 352 33.31 3.56 -25.83
N SER A 353 34.47 3.38 -25.22
CA SER A 353 34.80 2.10 -24.59
C SER A 353 33.70 1.77 -23.59
N GLY A 354 32.98 0.65 -23.77
CA GLY A 354 32.01 0.17 -22.79
C GLY A 354 32.62 0.16 -21.40
N ARG A 355 31.86 0.56 -20.38
CA ARG A 355 32.37 0.62 -19.00
C ARG A 355 32.75 -0.80 -18.57
N LYS A 356 33.93 -0.93 -17.95
CA LYS A 356 34.36 -2.20 -17.38
C LYS A 356 33.66 -2.42 -16.05
N TRP A 357 32.96 -3.53 -15.93
CA TRP A 357 32.39 -4.02 -14.68
C TRP A 357 32.83 -5.48 -14.48
N ARG A 358 32.84 -5.96 -13.23
CA ARG A 358 33.22 -7.33 -12.90
C ARG A 358 32.08 -8.28 -13.24
N ASP A 359 32.19 -8.95 -14.37
CA ASP A 359 31.29 -10.03 -14.76
C ASP A 359 31.90 -11.40 -14.43
N SER A 360 31.55 -11.99 -13.28
CA SER A 360 31.96 -13.37 -12.96
C SER A 360 31.06 -14.44 -13.59
N GLY A 361 29.98 -14.05 -14.27
CA GLY A 361 28.93 -14.92 -14.79
C GLY A 361 27.95 -15.47 -13.73
N ILE A 362 28.30 -15.44 -12.44
CA ILE A 362 27.49 -16.07 -11.36
C ILE A 362 27.17 -15.17 -10.15
N GLY A 363 27.95 -14.10 -9.93
CA GLY A 363 27.70 -13.11 -8.88
C GLY A 363 26.41 -12.31 -9.08
N THR A 364 25.93 -11.66 -8.01
CA THR A 364 24.74 -10.81 -8.05
C THR A 364 25.06 -9.36 -8.44
N ILE A 365 24.08 -8.67 -8.99
CA ILE A 365 24.08 -7.22 -9.19
C ILE A 365 22.97 -6.62 -8.32
N VAL A 366 23.28 -5.56 -7.58
CA VAL A 366 22.38 -4.93 -6.60
C VAL A 366 22.40 -3.40 -6.79
N PHE A 367 21.27 -2.71 -6.62
CA PHE A 367 21.11 -1.31 -7.03
C PHE A 367 20.02 -0.52 -6.26
N GLU A 368 19.82 -0.84 -4.98
CA GLU A 368 19.17 0.00 -3.96
C GLU A 368 20.09 0.07 -2.73
N GLU A 369 21.36 0.42 -2.94
CA GLU A 369 22.38 0.28 -1.89
C GLU A 369 22.82 1.67 -1.41
N ALA A 370 22.30 2.06 -0.24
CA ALA A 370 22.39 3.41 0.26
C ALA A 370 23.80 3.79 0.71
N TRP A 371 24.18 5.04 0.45
CA TRP A 371 25.36 5.71 1.00
C TRP A 371 25.02 7.18 1.31
N THR A 372 25.86 7.88 2.07
CA THR A 372 25.68 9.32 2.34
C THR A 372 27.01 10.06 2.45
N THR A 373 26.97 11.39 2.44
CA THR A 373 28.10 12.25 2.81
C THR A 373 27.94 12.77 4.25
N PRO A 374 29.03 13.22 4.91
CA PRO A 374 28.96 13.82 6.25
C PRO A 374 27.98 15.00 6.35
N GLU A 375 27.83 15.78 5.27
CA GLU A 375 26.94 16.94 5.20
C GLU A 375 25.46 16.57 5.29
N LEU A 376 25.08 15.33 4.97
CA LEU A 376 23.69 14.85 4.97
C LEU A 376 23.35 13.91 6.13
N VAL A 377 24.34 13.52 6.95
CA VAL A 377 24.12 12.60 8.09
C VAL A 377 23.05 13.12 9.06
N PHE A 378 22.92 14.45 9.21
CA PHE A 378 21.92 15.05 10.10
C PHE A 378 20.47 14.73 9.71
N GLN A 379 20.22 14.32 8.47
CA GLN A 379 18.89 13.94 7.98
C GLN A 379 18.51 12.51 8.37
N ILE A 380 19.48 11.66 8.73
CA ILE A 380 19.23 10.29 9.16
C ILE A 380 18.62 10.34 10.56
N ASN A 381 17.39 9.86 10.70
CA ASN A 381 16.69 9.84 11.98
C ASN A 381 17.48 9.01 13.02
N ASN A 382 17.73 9.60 14.20
CA ASN A 382 18.43 8.96 15.30
C ASN A 382 17.75 7.67 15.82
N MET A 383 16.46 7.48 15.51
CA MET A 383 15.71 6.25 15.85
C MET A 383 15.83 5.16 14.77
N THR A 384 16.35 5.49 13.59
CA THR A 384 16.60 4.51 12.53
C THR A 384 17.86 3.71 12.88
N THR A 385 17.74 2.39 12.84
CA THR A 385 18.85 1.46 13.01
C THR A 385 18.94 0.52 11.81
N GLY A 386 20.14 0.06 11.48
CA GLY A 386 20.31 -1.06 10.55
C GLY A 386 19.75 -2.35 11.16
N GLU A 387 19.69 -3.42 10.37
CA GLU A 387 19.23 -4.74 10.84
C GLU A 387 20.09 -5.27 11.99
N SER A 388 21.41 -5.06 11.92
CA SER A 388 22.35 -5.37 13.00
C SER A 388 23.10 -4.12 13.45
N GLY A 389 22.88 -3.71 14.70
CA GLY A 389 23.72 -2.72 15.38
C GLY A 389 23.01 -1.45 15.82
N THR A 390 23.80 -0.44 16.14
CA THR A 390 23.34 0.86 16.62
C THR A 390 23.11 1.84 15.46
N ASN A 391 22.44 2.97 15.73
CA ASN A 391 22.38 4.07 14.77
C ASN A 391 23.79 4.57 14.36
N ALA A 392 24.77 4.54 15.28
CA ALA A 392 26.15 4.90 14.95
C ALA A 392 26.79 3.91 13.97
N ASP A 393 26.52 2.61 14.11
CA ASP A 393 26.99 1.58 13.17
C ASP A 393 26.35 1.78 11.79
N LEU A 394 25.04 2.06 11.76
CA LEU A 394 24.33 2.39 10.51
C LEU A 394 24.96 3.59 9.80
N VAL A 395 25.18 4.70 10.51
CA VAL A 395 25.82 5.91 9.95
C VAL A 395 27.23 5.60 9.45
N ALA A 396 28.01 4.82 10.20
CA ALA A 396 29.34 4.40 9.76
C ALA A 396 29.28 3.59 8.46
N ASN A 397 28.32 2.68 8.31
CA ASN A 397 28.12 1.88 7.09
C ASN A 397 27.58 2.70 5.90
N LEU A 398 26.80 3.75 6.16
CA LEU A 398 26.35 4.68 5.12
C LEU A 398 27.49 5.55 4.60
N LEU A 399 28.47 5.89 5.44
CA LEU A 399 29.68 6.62 5.06
C LEU A 399 30.75 5.70 4.43
N ASP A 400 30.65 4.38 4.60
CA ASP A 400 31.61 3.42 4.10
C ASP A 400 31.25 2.88 2.71
N ILE A 401 32.18 3.02 1.77
CA ILE A 401 32.11 2.38 0.44
C ILE A 401 33.13 1.24 0.32
N HIS A 402 34.36 1.44 0.78
CA HIS A 402 35.50 0.58 0.40
C HIS A 402 35.99 -0.38 1.48
N ASN A 403 35.43 -0.37 2.68
CA ASN A 403 35.87 -1.24 3.77
C ASN A 403 34.88 -2.39 4.02
N GLN A 404 33.96 -2.21 4.98
CA GLN A 404 33.02 -3.24 5.41
C GLN A 404 32.10 -3.66 4.27
N ARG A 405 31.58 -2.68 3.52
CA ARG A 405 30.74 -2.92 2.34
C ARG A 405 31.47 -3.76 1.29
N PHE A 406 32.68 -3.34 0.92
CA PHE A 406 33.46 -4.03 -0.11
C PHE A 406 33.89 -5.44 0.32
N GLN A 407 34.27 -5.60 1.58
CA GLN A 407 34.55 -6.92 2.16
C GLN A 407 33.32 -7.83 2.08
N ALA A 408 32.16 -7.34 2.53
CA ALA A 408 30.91 -8.08 2.50
C ALA A 408 30.50 -8.46 1.07
N MET A 409 30.71 -7.57 0.08
CA MET A 409 30.50 -7.90 -1.33
C MET A 409 31.36 -9.07 -1.80
N ASN A 410 32.63 -9.12 -1.40
CA ASN A 410 33.53 -10.21 -1.78
C ASN A 410 33.13 -11.54 -1.14
N GLU A 411 32.79 -11.51 0.15
CA GLU A 411 32.39 -12.69 0.93
C GLU A 411 31.05 -13.28 0.44
N ASN A 412 30.19 -12.46 -0.14
CA ASN A 412 28.85 -12.84 -0.56
C ASN A 412 28.66 -12.92 -2.08
N ASN A 413 29.76 -12.88 -2.84
CA ASN A 413 29.75 -13.01 -4.31
C ASN A 413 28.86 -11.96 -5.02
N ILE A 414 28.93 -10.70 -4.55
CA ILE A 414 28.32 -9.56 -5.22
C ILE A 414 29.32 -9.04 -6.26
N ASP A 415 28.95 -9.13 -7.53
CA ASP A 415 29.78 -8.69 -8.65
C ASP A 415 29.83 -7.16 -8.72
N PHE A 416 28.65 -6.53 -8.66
CA PHE A 416 28.49 -5.10 -8.90
C PHE A 416 27.42 -4.51 -7.98
N MET A 417 27.71 -3.33 -7.41
CA MET A 417 26.82 -2.60 -6.53
C MET A 417 26.64 -1.17 -7.03
N ILE A 418 25.39 -0.77 -7.30
CA ILE A 418 25.07 0.62 -7.62
C ILE A 418 24.65 1.32 -6.34
N LEU A 419 25.36 2.42 -6.04
CA LEU A 419 25.14 3.22 -4.85
C LEU A 419 24.17 4.37 -5.13
N SER A 420 23.36 4.68 -4.14
CA SER A 420 22.36 5.75 -4.18
C SER A 420 22.32 6.53 -2.87
N CYS A 421 22.01 7.82 -2.93
CA CYS A 421 22.02 8.67 -1.74
C CYS A 421 20.87 8.32 -0.79
N ALA A 422 21.20 8.07 0.48
CA ALA A 422 20.27 7.63 1.52
C ALA A 422 19.14 8.65 1.79
N GLN A 423 17.92 8.16 1.97
CA GLN A 423 16.73 8.99 2.15
C GLN A 423 16.81 9.92 3.39
N PRO A 424 16.22 11.13 3.32
CA PRO A 424 15.57 11.75 2.16
C PRO A 424 16.55 12.38 1.15
N CYS A 425 17.85 12.49 1.47
CA CYS A 425 18.86 13.15 0.65
C CYS A 425 18.41 14.53 0.14
N ILE A 426 18.55 14.79 -1.18
CA ILE A 426 18.23 16.06 -1.82
C ILE A 426 16.74 16.40 -1.69
N GLN A 427 15.87 15.39 -1.67
CA GLN A 427 14.43 15.57 -1.47
C GLN A 427 14.07 16.13 -0.09
N GLY A 428 14.99 16.06 0.89
CA GLY A 428 14.83 16.66 2.21
C GLY A 428 15.28 18.12 2.32
N ILE A 429 15.88 18.71 1.28
CA ILE A 429 16.36 20.10 1.29
C ILE A 429 15.31 20.98 0.61
N SER A 430 14.69 21.92 1.33
CA SER A 430 13.57 22.72 0.81
C SER A 430 13.97 23.94 -0.01
N ASP A 431 15.20 24.44 0.18
CA ASP A 431 15.70 25.54 -0.63
C ASP A 431 16.18 25.01 -1.99
N PRO A 432 15.67 25.52 -3.12
CA PRO A 432 15.99 24.98 -4.44
C PRO A 432 17.45 25.18 -4.85
N VAL A 433 18.10 26.25 -4.38
CA VAL A 433 19.51 26.55 -4.71
C VAL A 433 20.43 25.63 -3.91
N ASP A 434 20.19 25.49 -2.61
CA ASP A 434 20.95 24.58 -1.75
C ASP A 434 20.79 23.12 -2.20
N ALA A 435 19.57 22.71 -2.55
CA ALA A 435 19.31 21.37 -3.06
C ALA A 435 20.07 21.10 -4.38
N ALA A 436 20.05 22.04 -5.33
CA ALA A 436 20.76 21.88 -6.60
C ALA A 436 22.28 21.83 -6.41
N ASN A 437 22.84 22.67 -5.55
CA ASN A 437 24.27 22.66 -5.21
C ASN A 437 24.67 21.36 -4.52
N MET A 438 23.86 20.90 -3.56
CA MET A 438 24.09 19.64 -2.85
C MET A 438 24.02 18.43 -3.80
N ALA A 439 23.07 18.42 -4.74
CA ALA A 439 22.97 17.35 -5.74
C ALA A 439 24.25 17.21 -6.56
N VAL A 440 24.79 18.33 -7.07
CA VAL A 440 26.06 18.35 -7.82
C VAL A 440 27.22 17.86 -6.94
N MET A 441 27.27 18.32 -5.68
CA MET A 441 28.32 17.93 -4.73
C MET A 441 28.29 16.43 -4.42
N VAL A 442 27.13 15.87 -4.06
CA VAL A 442 26.92 14.45 -3.78
C VAL A 442 27.28 13.59 -4.99
N ASN A 443 26.85 13.99 -6.19
CA ASN A 443 27.17 13.25 -7.42
C ASN A 443 28.67 13.25 -7.71
N ASN A 444 29.34 14.40 -7.57
CA ASN A 444 30.79 14.50 -7.76
C ASN A 444 31.57 13.68 -6.71
N GLN A 445 31.11 13.71 -5.45
CA GLN A 445 31.73 12.96 -4.37
C GLN A 445 31.61 11.46 -4.62
N LEU A 446 30.42 10.95 -4.94
CA LEU A 446 30.24 9.54 -5.28
C LEU A 446 31.13 9.11 -6.46
N ALA A 447 31.14 9.90 -7.54
CA ALA A 447 31.95 9.61 -8.71
C ALA A 447 33.46 9.56 -8.37
N SER A 448 33.93 10.49 -7.52
CA SER A 448 35.29 10.50 -7.01
C SER A 448 35.58 9.26 -6.15
N ASP A 449 34.70 8.93 -5.21
CA ASP A 449 34.90 7.83 -4.28
C ASP A 449 34.94 6.48 -5.00
N ILE A 450 34.09 6.24 -6.00
CA ILE A 450 34.08 4.97 -6.74
C ILE A 450 35.15 4.89 -7.83
N SER A 451 35.85 5.99 -8.15
CA SER A 451 36.76 6.09 -9.31
C SER A 451 37.85 5.02 -9.37
N ASN A 452 38.34 4.56 -8.21
CA ASN A 452 39.38 3.52 -8.12
C ASN A 452 38.82 2.08 -8.15
N ASN A 453 37.50 1.89 -8.05
CA ASN A 453 36.83 0.59 -7.97
C ASN A 453 35.59 0.54 -8.89
N THR A 454 35.66 1.19 -10.05
CA THR A 454 34.56 1.28 -11.04
C THR A 454 34.15 -0.07 -11.62
N GLU A 455 34.99 -1.11 -11.50
CA GLU A 455 34.59 -2.48 -11.85
C GLU A 455 33.61 -3.10 -10.85
N ARG A 456 33.47 -2.53 -9.66
CA ARG A 456 32.69 -3.09 -8.55
C ARG A 456 31.56 -2.17 -8.10
N PHE A 457 31.69 -0.87 -8.33
CA PHE A 457 30.72 0.14 -7.93
C PHE A 457 30.25 0.99 -9.10
N GLY A 458 28.95 1.29 -9.09
CA GLY A 458 28.31 2.31 -9.93
C GLY A 458 27.54 3.30 -9.06
N GLY A 459 26.96 4.33 -9.69
CA GLY A 459 26.14 5.32 -9.01
C GLY A 459 24.82 5.61 -9.72
N PHE A 460 23.80 5.91 -8.94
CA PHE A 460 22.61 6.63 -9.39
C PHE A 460 22.70 8.10 -8.99
N ALA A 461 22.27 8.98 -9.90
CA ALA A 461 22.27 10.41 -9.66
C ALA A 461 21.28 10.79 -8.55
N ALA A 462 21.76 11.61 -7.61
CA ALA A 462 20.94 12.39 -6.70
C ALA A 462 20.54 13.70 -7.41
N LEU A 463 19.26 14.07 -7.36
CA LEU A 463 18.72 15.18 -8.16
C LEU A 463 17.84 16.11 -7.31
N ALA A 464 17.98 17.42 -7.55
CA ALA A 464 17.07 18.42 -6.99
C ALA A 464 15.86 18.58 -7.89
N MET A 465 14.70 18.09 -7.42
CA MET A 465 13.50 18.01 -8.25
C MET A 465 12.59 19.24 -8.16
N HIS A 466 13.04 20.33 -7.53
CA HIS A 466 12.30 21.61 -7.48
C HIS A 466 11.98 22.17 -8.86
N ASN A 467 12.86 21.91 -9.84
CA ASN A 467 12.70 22.33 -11.21
C ASN A 467 13.12 21.19 -12.14
N ALA A 468 12.18 20.71 -12.95
CA ALA A 468 12.40 19.58 -13.84
C ALA A 468 13.54 19.80 -14.85
N THR A 469 13.75 21.04 -15.33
CA THR A 469 14.86 21.36 -16.24
C THR A 469 16.21 21.26 -15.53
N THR A 470 16.33 21.78 -14.30
CA THR A 470 17.55 21.65 -13.50
C THR A 470 17.88 20.18 -13.23
N ALA A 471 16.88 19.39 -12.82
CA ALA A 471 17.05 17.96 -12.60
C ALA A 471 17.46 17.22 -13.89
N ALA A 472 16.86 17.56 -15.03
CA ALA A 472 17.19 16.97 -16.33
C ALA A 472 18.64 17.25 -16.74
N LEU A 473 19.11 18.47 -16.56
CA LEU A 473 20.48 18.87 -16.88
C LEU A 473 21.50 18.16 -15.98
N GLU A 474 21.21 18.04 -14.68
CA GLU A 474 22.10 17.32 -13.77
C GLU A 474 22.09 15.81 -14.03
N LEU A 475 20.93 15.21 -14.34
CA LEU A 475 20.86 13.81 -14.77
C LEU A 475 21.74 13.56 -16.01
N LYS A 476 21.62 14.44 -17.02
CA LYS A 476 22.44 14.37 -18.23
C LYS A 476 23.93 14.41 -17.91
N ARG A 477 24.35 15.36 -17.07
CA ARG A 477 25.74 15.50 -16.63
C ARG A 477 26.22 14.25 -15.88
N ALA A 478 25.42 13.75 -14.93
CA ALA A 478 25.77 12.57 -14.15
C ALA A 478 25.92 11.32 -15.04
N VAL A 479 25.04 11.12 -16.01
CA VAL A 479 25.11 9.97 -16.93
C VAL A 479 26.26 10.09 -17.93
N GLN A 480 26.44 11.27 -18.54
CA GLN A 480 27.41 11.47 -19.62
C GLN A 480 28.83 11.73 -19.13
N ASP A 481 28.98 12.51 -18.05
CA ASP A 481 30.30 12.98 -17.59
C ASP A 481 30.81 12.16 -16.39
N LEU A 482 29.94 11.78 -15.46
CA LEU A 482 30.33 11.02 -14.24
C LEU A 482 30.20 9.50 -14.40
N GLY A 483 29.45 9.08 -15.41
CA GLY A 483 29.24 7.69 -15.68
C GLY A 483 28.26 7.00 -14.72
N PHE A 484 27.17 7.67 -14.39
CA PHE A 484 26.06 7.05 -13.63
C PHE A 484 25.13 6.23 -14.53
N PHE A 485 24.33 5.37 -13.91
CA PHE A 485 23.45 4.41 -14.60
C PHE A 485 21.97 4.81 -14.61
N GLY A 486 21.66 6.03 -14.17
CA GLY A 486 20.30 6.54 -14.00
C GLY A 486 20.22 7.51 -12.83
N ALA A 487 19.04 7.62 -12.23
CA ALA A 487 18.81 8.38 -10.99
C ALA A 487 18.08 7.54 -9.95
N LEU A 488 18.24 7.90 -8.67
CA LEU A 488 17.36 7.45 -7.60
C LEU A 488 16.75 8.67 -6.93
N LEU A 489 15.42 8.67 -6.82
CA LEU A 489 14.64 9.74 -6.22
C LEU A 489 13.95 9.21 -4.96
N ASN A 490 14.19 9.88 -3.83
CA ASN A 490 13.55 9.56 -2.55
C ASN A 490 12.15 10.19 -2.48
N ASP A 491 11.19 9.57 -3.17
CA ASP A 491 9.79 10.01 -3.31
C ASP A 491 9.68 11.48 -3.75
N TYR A 492 8.80 12.28 -3.13
CA TYR A 492 8.54 13.68 -3.44
C TYR A 492 9.67 14.61 -3.00
N GLN A 493 9.80 15.78 -3.65
CA GLN A 493 10.71 16.84 -3.21
C GLN A 493 10.00 17.77 -2.21
N GLN A 494 10.60 17.96 -1.04
CA GLN A 494 10.17 18.98 -0.09
C GLN A 494 10.54 20.37 -0.61
N ALA A 495 9.65 21.34 -0.49
CA ALA A 495 9.84 22.72 -0.91
C ALA A 495 9.12 23.72 0.02
N GLY A 496 9.29 25.02 -0.25
CA GLY A 496 8.67 26.10 0.51
C GLY A 496 9.50 26.50 1.74
N SER A 497 9.20 27.67 2.30
CA SER A 497 9.94 28.21 3.45
C SER A 497 9.69 27.47 4.76
N ASP A 498 8.54 26.79 4.86
CA ASP A 498 8.16 25.91 5.98
C ASP A 498 8.62 24.47 5.76
N GLY A 499 9.02 24.11 4.53
CA GLY A 499 9.34 22.74 4.17
C GLY A 499 8.12 21.82 4.14
N GLU A 500 6.92 22.36 3.99
CA GLU A 500 5.68 21.56 4.00
C GLU A 500 5.08 21.36 2.60
N THR A 501 5.66 21.96 1.56
CA THR A 501 5.21 21.73 0.18
C THR A 501 5.79 20.43 -0.37
N LEU A 502 4.92 19.57 -0.89
CA LEU A 502 5.28 18.32 -1.56
C LEU A 502 5.25 18.52 -3.07
N LEU A 503 6.38 18.32 -3.74
CA LEU A 503 6.46 18.33 -5.20
C LEU A 503 6.53 16.89 -5.72
N PHE A 504 5.43 16.44 -6.32
CA PHE A 504 5.30 15.16 -7.01
C PHE A 504 5.63 15.32 -8.50
N TYR A 505 6.12 14.25 -9.13
CA TYR A 505 6.76 14.29 -10.45
C TYR A 505 5.87 13.79 -11.58
N ASP A 506 4.56 13.73 -11.34
CA ASP A 506 3.57 13.18 -12.25
C ASP A 506 2.80 14.24 -13.07
N GLN A 507 3.09 15.51 -12.81
CA GLN A 507 2.48 16.64 -13.51
C GLN A 507 3.22 17.01 -14.81
N PRO A 508 2.53 17.65 -15.78
CA PRO A 508 3.12 18.00 -17.09
C PRO A 508 4.39 18.87 -17.04
N GLU A 509 4.60 19.67 -16.00
CA GLU A 509 5.84 20.43 -15.82
C GLU A 509 7.09 19.56 -15.67
N TYR A 510 6.93 18.28 -15.28
CA TYR A 510 8.02 17.31 -15.22
C TYR A 510 8.29 16.58 -16.55
N ASP A 511 7.50 16.84 -17.60
CA ASP A 511 7.69 16.22 -18.92
C ASP A 511 9.09 16.47 -19.50
N VAL A 512 9.71 17.63 -19.22
CA VAL A 512 11.09 17.91 -19.63
C VAL A 512 12.10 16.96 -18.99
N PHE A 513 11.87 16.55 -17.74
CA PHE A 513 12.68 15.57 -17.04
C PHE A 513 12.47 14.17 -17.63
N TRP A 514 11.22 13.75 -17.83
CA TRP A 514 10.90 12.44 -18.40
C TRP A 514 11.37 12.27 -19.85
N GLN A 515 11.35 13.36 -20.63
CA GLN A 515 11.94 13.40 -21.96
C GLN A 515 13.45 13.14 -21.89
N MET A 516 14.17 13.80 -20.97
CA MET A 516 15.61 13.59 -20.79
C MET A 516 15.95 12.16 -20.36
N VAL A 517 15.19 11.60 -19.40
CA VAL A 517 15.35 10.19 -18.99
C VAL A 517 15.21 9.25 -20.19
N THR A 518 14.19 9.49 -21.02
CA THR A 518 13.93 8.70 -22.23
C THR A 518 15.02 8.84 -23.28
N GLU A 519 15.58 10.04 -23.47
CA GLU A 519 16.68 10.31 -24.42
C GLU A 519 17.99 9.65 -23.99
N LEU A 520 18.30 9.68 -22.69
CA LEU A 520 19.46 9.00 -22.12
C LEU A 520 19.27 7.48 -22.08
N ASN A 521 18.03 7.01 -22.12
CA ASN A 521 17.65 5.60 -22.03
C ASN A 521 18.26 4.93 -20.80
N VAL A 522 18.00 5.56 -19.65
CA VAL A 522 18.39 5.11 -18.31
C VAL A 522 17.14 4.98 -17.42
N PRO A 523 17.14 4.08 -16.42
CA PRO A 523 16.05 3.99 -15.47
C PRO A 523 16.06 5.13 -14.44
N VAL A 524 14.90 5.39 -13.84
CA VAL A 524 14.77 6.15 -12.58
C VAL A 524 14.25 5.22 -11.50
N TYR A 525 15.04 5.06 -10.44
CA TYR A 525 14.65 4.33 -9.24
C TYR A 525 13.85 5.25 -8.32
N PHE A 526 12.65 4.81 -7.92
CA PHE A 526 11.86 5.49 -6.91
C PHE A 526 12.01 4.75 -5.57
N HIS A 527 12.55 5.45 -4.59
CA HIS A 527 12.83 4.96 -3.26
C HIS A 527 11.96 5.71 -2.24
N PRO A 528 11.50 5.06 -1.16
CA PRO A 528 10.68 5.74 -0.17
C PRO A 528 11.49 6.71 0.69
N ARG A 529 10.79 7.55 1.46
CA ARG A 529 11.39 8.38 2.52
C ARG A 529 10.48 8.46 3.72
N THR A 530 11.04 8.84 4.87
CA THR A 530 10.23 9.27 6.01
C THR A 530 9.54 10.59 5.67
N ASN A 531 8.25 10.70 5.90
CA ASN A 531 7.42 11.86 5.62
C ASN A 531 7.83 13.10 6.41
N ILE A 532 7.29 14.24 5.99
CA ILE A 532 7.42 15.48 6.74
C ILE A 532 6.57 15.47 8.01
N ARG A 533 6.95 16.33 8.96
CA ARG A 533 6.34 16.39 10.29
C ARG A 533 4.82 16.58 10.26
N ALA A 534 4.31 17.36 9.31
CA ALA A 534 2.87 17.58 9.14
C ALA A 534 2.10 16.26 8.94
N ILE A 535 2.51 15.44 7.96
CA ILE A 535 1.90 14.11 7.72
C ILE A 535 2.09 13.20 8.93
N LEU A 536 3.31 13.15 9.48
CA LEU A 536 3.59 12.30 10.64
C LEU A 536 2.69 12.60 11.84
N ASN A 537 2.41 13.88 12.08
CA ASN A 537 1.51 14.29 13.16
C ASN A 537 0.05 13.91 12.85
N PHE A 538 -0.41 14.07 11.61
CA PHE A 538 -1.78 13.74 11.24
C PHE A 538 -2.06 12.24 11.23
N GLU A 539 -1.14 11.44 10.68
CA GLU A 539 -1.40 10.04 10.37
C GLU A 539 -0.68 9.06 11.30
N TYR A 540 0.46 9.42 11.89
CA TYR A 540 1.31 8.47 12.62
C TYR A 540 1.52 8.80 14.10
N GLU A 541 0.99 9.92 14.61
CA GLU A 541 1.11 10.27 16.04
C GLU A 541 0.51 9.17 16.94
N HIS A 542 -0.60 8.57 16.50
CA HIS A 542 -1.24 7.45 17.20
C HIS A 542 -0.43 6.15 17.12
N ALA A 543 0.36 5.95 16.04
CA ALA A 543 1.06 4.70 15.76
C ALA A 543 2.52 4.97 15.31
N PRO A 544 3.38 5.52 16.19
CA PRO A 544 4.73 5.98 15.81
C PRO A 544 5.66 4.85 15.33
N PHE A 545 5.36 3.61 15.70
CA PHE A 545 6.07 2.40 15.28
C PHE A 545 5.84 2.04 13.80
N LEU A 546 4.86 2.66 13.15
CA LEU A 546 4.58 2.48 11.72
C LEU A 546 5.34 3.44 10.81
N ILE A 547 6.05 4.42 11.39
CA ILE A 547 6.97 5.30 10.69
C ILE A 547 8.15 4.45 10.20
N GLY A 548 8.32 4.35 8.89
CA GLY A 548 9.33 3.52 8.25
C GLY A 548 8.79 2.36 7.38
N PRO A 549 9.60 1.31 7.20
CA PRO A 549 9.36 0.26 6.19
C PRO A 549 8.23 -0.72 6.53
N ALA A 550 7.67 -0.67 7.75
CA ALA A 550 6.52 -1.50 8.11
C ALA A 550 5.21 -0.99 7.46
N GLN A 551 5.08 0.31 7.21
CA GLN A 551 3.87 0.90 6.64
C GLN A 551 4.14 2.17 5.85
N GLU A 552 4.64 3.22 6.51
CA GLU A 552 4.74 4.58 5.98
C GLU A 552 5.36 4.65 4.58
N PHE A 553 6.50 3.96 4.39
CA PHE A 553 7.24 3.99 3.13
C PHE A 553 6.41 3.48 1.95
N ALA A 554 5.77 2.32 2.11
CA ALA A 554 4.94 1.73 1.07
C ALA A 554 3.67 2.56 0.84
N ALA A 555 3.06 3.08 1.91
CA ALA A 555 1.85 3.90 1.85
C ALA A 555 2.03 5.15 0.98
N THR A 556 3.07 5.95 1.24
CA THR A 556 3.30 7.20 0.51
C THR A 556 3.84 6.95 -0.89
N LEU A 557 4.87 6.09 -1.02
CA LEU A 557 5.51 5.89 -2.32
C LEU A 557 4.55 5.25 -3.34
N SER A 558 3.71 4.31 -2.91
CA SER A 558 2.75 3.69 -3.83
C SER A 558 1.75 4.70 -4.41
N THR A 559 1.37 5.72 -3.64
CA THR A 559 0.50 6.81 -4.12
C THR A 559 1.19 7.60 -5.24
N HIS A 560 2.47 7.95 -5.09
CA HIS A 560 3.21 8.67 -6.12
C HIS A 560 3.38 7.84 -7.41
N ILE A 561 3.72 6.55 -7.30
CA ILE A 561 3.85 5.66 -8.47
C ILE A 561 2.52 5.53 -9.23
N LEU A 562 1.41 5.40 -8.50
CA LEU A 562 0.09 5.39 -9.11
C LEU A 562 -0.30 6.78 -9.66
N GLY A 563 0.24 7.87 -9.11
CA GLY A 563 0.14 9.22 -9.66
C GLY A 563 0.74 9.31 -11.06
N LEU A 564 1.97 8.80 -11.24
CA LEU A 564 2.63 8.69 -12.56
C LEU A 564 1.76 7.92 -13.56
N CYS A 565 1.11 6.84 -13.11
CA CYS A 565 0.18 6.07 -13.93
C CYS A 565 -1.06 6.89 -14.30
N THR A 566 -1.82 7.35 -13.30
CA THR A 566 -3.13 7.99 -13.48
C THR A 566 -3.06 9.31 -14.21
N ASN A 567 -1.98 10.08 -14.03
CA ASN A 567 -1.70 11.31 -14.75
C ASN A 567 -1.08 11.07 -16.15
N GLY A 568 -0.93 9.81 -16.59
CA GLY A 568 -0.60 9.44 -17.95
C GLY A 568 0.87 9.71 -18.35
N VAL A 569 1.80 9.70 -17.40
CA VAL A 569 3.24 9.90 -17.68
C VAL A 569 3.75 8.86 -18.68
N PHE A 570 3.43 7.59 -18.47
CA PHE A 570 3.83 6.49 -19.36
C PHE A 570 3.16 6.55 -20.74
N ASP A 571 2.03 7.23 -20.88
CA ASP A 571 1.43 7.46 -22.20
C ASP A 571 2.15 8.54 -23.00
N ARG A 572 2.69 9.55 -22.31
CA ARG A 572 3.52 10.61 -22.91
C ARG A 572 4.93 10.09 -23.20
N PHE A 573 5.46 9.22 -22.34
CA PHE A 573 6.80 8.65 -22.42
C PHE A 573 6.76 7.10 -22.41
N PRO A 574 6.31 6.45 -23.50
CA PRO A 574 6.10 5.00 -23.53
C PRO A 574 7.38 4.17 -23.41
N LYS A 575 8.55 4.78 -23.55
CA LYS A 575 9.86 4.14 -23.37
C LYS A 575 10.46 4.37 -21.98
N LEU A 576 9.83 5.20 -21.15
CA LEU A 576 10.28 5.47 -19.79
C LEU A 576 10.33 4.16 -19.00
N GLN A 577 11.44 3.97 -18.28
CA GLN A 577 11.63 2.85 -17.36
C GLN A 577 11.79 3.40 -15.95
N ILE A 578 10.97 2.90 -15.03
CA ILE A 578 11.15 3.16 -13.61
C ILE A 578 11.33 1.87 -12.83
N ILE A 579 12.00 1.96 -11.69
CA ILE A 579 12.24 0.84 -10.79
C ILE A 579 11.66 1.22 -9.43
N VAL A 580 10.96 0.27 -8.79
CA VAL A 580 10.35 0.42 -7.46
C VAL A 580 10.87 -0.68 -6.55
N GLY A 581 11.35 -0.33 -5.36
CA GLY A 581 11.88 -1.28 -4.39
C GLY A 581 10.83 -2.18 -3.75
N HIS A 582 11.28 -3.02 -2.82
CA HIS A 582 10.43 -3.69 -1.83
C HIS A 582 9.29 -4.55 -2.39
N LEU A 583 9.52 -5.15 -3.56
CA LEU A 583 8.51 -5.85 -4.36
C LEU A 583 7.35 -4.93 -4.76
N GLY A 584 7.67 -3.73 -5.24
CA GLY A 584 6.71 -2.81 -5.85
C GLY A 584 5.78 -2.09 -4.88
N GLU A 585 6.17 -1.99 -3.59
CA GLU A 585 5.45 -1.24 -2.56
C GLU A 585 3.96 -1.58 -2.48
N ARG A 586 3.66 -2.88 -2.53
CA ARG A 586 2.30 -3.47 -2.43
C ARG A 586 1.36 -3.18 -3.61
N ILE A 587 1.79 -2.45 -4.64
CA ILE A 587 0.96 -2.18 -5.83
C ILE A 587 0.67 -3.47 -6.61
N SER A 588 1.71 -4.25 -6.90
CA SER A 588 1.57 -5.50 -7.68
C SER A 588 0.69 -6.54 -7.01
N SER A 589 0.54 -6.44 -5.69
CA SER A 589 -0.32 -7.34 -4.96
C SER A 589 -1.81 -7.11 -5.23
N ASP A 590 -2.20 -5.90 -5.65
CA ASP A 590 -3.60 -5.46 -5.70
C ASP A 590 -4.03 -4.91 -7.08
N LEU A 591 -3.26 -5.22 -8.14
CA LEU A 591 -3.45 -4.71 -9.50
C LEU A 591 -4.88 -4.85 -10.03
N LEU A 592 -5.53 -5.98 -9.80
CA LEU A 592 -6.91 -6.19 -10.29
C LEU A 592 -7.87 -5.18 -9.66
N ARG A 593 -7.76 -4.94 -8.35
CA ARG A 593 -8.61 -3.97 -7.64
C ARG A 593 -8.31 -2.56 -8.13
N ILE A 594 -7.03 -2.18 -8.17
CA ILE A 594 -6.57 -0.88 -8.66
C ILE A 594 -7.14 -0.60 -10.05
N ASP A 595 -6.92 -1.51 -11.01
CA ASP A 595 -7.42 -1.37 -12.37
C ASP A 595 -8.95 -1.31 -12.42
N THR A 596 -9.63 -2.21 -11.71
CA THR A 596 -11.10 -2.25 -11.69
C THR A 596 -11.70 -0.94 -11.18
N GLN A 597 -11.09 -0.33 -10.16
CA GLN A 597 -11.57 0.92 -9.59
C GLN A 597 -11.23 2.13 -10.46
N LEU A 598 -10.02 2.20 -11.02
CA LEU A 598 -9.61 3.29 -11.91
C LEU A 598 -10.40 3.28 -13.23
N LEU A 599 -10.73 2.11 -13.78
CA LEU A 599 -11.55 1.99 -14.99
C LEU A 599 -12.93 2.66 -14.83
N ARG A 600 -13.50 2.70 -13.62
CA ARG A 600 -14.77 3.40 -13.33
C ARG A 600 -14.65 4.91 -13.46
N GLN A 601 -13.42 5.44 -13.34
CA GLN A 601 -13.15 6.86 -13.36
C GLN A 601 -12.82 7.42 -14.75
N ILE A 602 -12.75 6.56 -15.79
CA ILE A 602 -12.51 6.99 -17.19
C ILE A 602 -13.52 8.06 -17.62
N GLN A 603 -14.80 7.90 -17.28
CA GLN A 603 -15.86 8.86 -17.63
C GLN A 603 -15.70 10.22 -16.94
N ARG A 604 -14.90 10.29 -15.87
CA ARG A 604 -14.56 11.51 -15.12
C ARG A 604 -13.31 12.21 -15.68
N GLY A 605 -12.75 11.71 -16.79
CA GLY A 605 -11.59 12.32 -17.45
C GLY A 605 -10.24 11.84 -16.93
N LEU A 606 -10.15 10.61 -16.40
CA LEU A 606 -8.88 9.98 -16.02
C LEU A 606 -7.87 10.05 -17.19
N PRO A 607 -6.69 10.70 -17.01
CA PRO A 607 -5.75 10.94 -18.11
C PRO A 607 -5.11 9.67 -18.71
N MET A 608 -4.86 8.65 -17.89
CA MET A 608 -4.17 7.44 -18.33
C MET A 608 -4.92 6.69 -19.45
N LYS A 609 -4.19 6.19 -20.46
CA LYS A 609 -4.77 5.50 -21.63
C LYS A 609 -4.70 3.98 -21.53
N LYS A 610 -3.82 3.46 -20.66
CA LYS A 610 -3.70 2.03 -20.35
C LYS A 610 -3.94 1.82 -18.86
N ASN A 611 -4.20 0.57 -18.47
CA ASN A 611 -4.36 0.23 -17.06
C ASN A 611 -2.99 0.05 -16.38
N VAL A 612 -2.97 0.06 -15.04
CA VAL A 612 -1.75 -0.01 -14.23
C VAL A 612 -1.02 -1.31 -14.48
N THR A 613 -1.75 -2.43 -14.60
CA THR A 613 -1.17 -3.73 -14.96
C THR A 613 -0.36 -3.65 -16.27
N THR A 614 -0.86 -2.95 -17.28
CA THR A 614 -0.12 -2.80 -18.55
C THR A 614 1.16 -1.99 -18.37
N TYR A 615 1.15 -0.91 -17.57
CA TYR A 615 2.36 -0.15 -17.28
C TYR A 615 3.40 -0.99 -16.51
N TYR A 616 2.98 -1.88 -15.61
CA TYR A 616 3.89 -2.86 -14.99
C TYR A 616 4.49 -3.86 -15.98
N HIS A 617 3.73 -4.24 -17.00
CA HIS A 617 4.25 -5.11 -18.05
C HIS A 617 5.09 -4.40 -19.11
N GLU A 618 5.16 -3.07 -19.12
CA GLU A 618 5.86 -2.29 -20.14
C GLU A 618 6.99 -1.41 -19.57
N ASN A 619 6.70 -0.62 -18.53
CA ASN A 619 7.50 0.50 -18.04
C ASN A 619 8.10 0.29 -16.64
N ILE A 620 7.40 -0.40 -15.75
CA ILE A 620 7.75 -0.49 -14.33
C ILE A 620 8.45 -1.81 -14.03
N PHE A 621 9.51 -1.75 -13.21
CA PHE A 621 10.21 -2.91 -12.67
C PHE A 621 10.18 -2.88 -11.15
N GLU A 622 10.30 -4.05 -10.53
CA GLU A 622 10.45 -4.21 -9.09
C GLU A 622 11.85 -4.69 -8.73
N THR A 623 12.30 -4.36 -7.52
CA THR A 623 13.37 -5.11 -6.86
C THR A 623 12.87 -5.79 -5.59
N ALA A 624 13.54 -6.86 -5.17
CA ALA A 624 13.27 -7.55 -3.91
C ALA A 624 13.99 -6.92 -2.69
N SER A 625 14.43 -5.66 -2.79
CA SER A 625 15.14 -4.96 -1.72
C SER A 625 14.36 -5.00 -0.40
N GLY A 626 15.01 -5.40 0.69
CA GLY A 626 14.39 -5.53 2.01
C GLY A 626 13.11 -6.37 2.13
N ASN A 627 12.74 -7.16 1.11
CA ASN A 627 11.53 -7.97 1.08
C ASN A 627 11.81 -9.38 0.54
N PHE A 628 12.42 -10.21 1.39
CA PHE A 628 12.86 -11.57 1.08
C PHE A 628 11.73 -12.61 1.22
N ALA A 629 10.52 -12.24 0.81
CA ALA A 629 9.33 -13.07 0.89
C ALA A 629 9.19 -13.96 -0.35
N THR A 630 9.69 -15.19 -0.28
CA THR A 630 9.67 -16.14 -1.42
C THR A 630 8.28 -16.37 -2.00
N ASP A 631 7.23 -16.44 -1.17
CA ASP A 631 5.87 -16.67 -1.68
C ASP A 631 5.26 -15.42 -2.30
N LEU A 632 5.59 -14.23 -1.80
CA LEU A 632 5.21 -12.96 -2.42
C LEU A 632 5.92 -12.77 -3.77
N LEU A 633 7.22 -13.09 -3.84
CA LEU A 633 7.98 -13.11 -5.10
C LEU A 633 7.30 -14.02 -6.13
N LYS A 634 6.92 -15.25 -5.77
CA LYS A 634 6.19 -16.15 -6.68
C LYS A 634 4.86 -15.56 -7.13
N PHE A 635 4.13 -14.93 -6.21
CA PHE A 635 2.87 -14.28 -6.52
C PHE A 635 3.07 -13.15 -7.54
N HIS A 636 4.07 -12.28 -7.34
CA HIS A 636 4.39 -11.18 -8.25
C HIS A 636 4.92 -11.68 -9.60
N ILE A 637 5.72 -12.76 -9.63
CA ILE A 637 6.07 -13.43 -10.90
C ILE A 637 4.81 -13.84 -11.67
N GLY A 638 3.78 -14.32 -10.97
CA GLY A 638 2.48 -14.64 -11.56
C GLY A 638 1.68 -13.42 -12.05
N GLN A 639 1.85 -12.25 -11.45
CA GLN A 639 1.16 -11.01 -11.83
C GLN A 639 1.87 -10.27 -12.97
N ILE A 640 3.16 -9.99 -12.82
CA ILE A 640 3.91 -9.07 -13.71
C ILE A 640 5.01 -9.76 -14.55
N GLY A 641 5.33 -11.02 -14.22
CA GLY A 641 6.38 -11.81 -14.87
C GLY A 641 7.76 -11.59 -14.25
N LEU A 642 8.59 -12.64 -14.23
CA LEU A 642 9.95 -12.57 -13.70
C LEU A 642 10.84 -11.57 -14.45
N ASN A 643 10.55 -11.31 -15.72
CA ASN A 643 11.22 -10.30 -16.54
C ASN A 643 10.93 -8.84 -16.11
N ARG A 644 10.21 -8.65 -15.01
CA ARG A 644 9.93 -7.36 -14.36
C ARG A 644 10.44 -7.28 -12.92
N ILE A 645 11.13 -8.31 -12.41
CA ILE A 645 11.58 -8.37 -11.01
C ILE A 645 13.08 -8.64 -10.97
N MET A 646 13.81 -7.87 -10.16
CA MET A 646 15.25 -7.96 -9.99
C MET A 646 15.63 -8.16 -8.52
N TYR A 647 16.82 -8.71 -8.28
CA TYR A 647 17.38 -8.81 -6.94
C TYR A 647 18.05 -7.49 -6.50
N SER A 648 17.84 -7.09 -5.25
CA SER A 648 18.62 -6.06 -4.56
C SER A 648 18.53 -6.29 -3.04
N ILE A 649 19.33 -5.59 -2.24
CA ILE A 649 19.45 -5.87 -0.81
C ILE A 649 18.76 -4.81 0.05
N ASP A 650 19.04 -3.52 -0.17
CA ASP A 650 18.78 -2.40 0.76
C ASP A 650 19.86 -2.24 1.85
N TYR A 651 21.12 -2.48 1.50
CA TYR A 651 22.25 -2.28 2.42
C TYR A 651 22.54 -0.78 2.57
N PRO A 652 22.74 -0.25 3.80
CA PRO A 652 22.99 -0.96 5.06
C PRO A 652 21.79 -1.06 6.02
N PHE A 653 20.56 -0.82 5.56
CA PHE A 653 19.37 -1.02 6.39
C PHE A 653 19.05 -2.51 6.57
N VAL A 654 19.49 -3.32 5.61
CA VAL A 654 19.41 -4.77 5.57
C VAL A 654 20.80 -5.37 5.39
N ASP A 655 21.08 -6.46 6.08
CA ASP A 655 22.39 -7.09 6.05
C ASP A 655 22.60 -7.92 4.76
N ILE A 656 23.81 -7.87 4.21
CA ILE A 656 24.17 -8.61 2.98
C ILE A 656 24.08 -10.15 3.14
N PRO A 657 24.55 -10.77 4.24
CA PRO A 657 24.50 -12.23 4.40
C PRO A 657 23.09 -12.85 4.36
N PRO A 658 22.06 -12.36 5.10
CA PRO A 658 20.72 -12.94 5.02
C PRO A 658 20.10 -12.76 3.63
N ALA A 659 20.31 -11.62 2.97
CA ALA A 659 19.85 -11.40 1.60
C ALA A 659 20.46 -12.40 0.61
N THR A 660 21.77 -12.61 0.71
CA THR A 660 22.52 -13.58 -0.10
C THR A 660 22.06 -15.01 0.18
N ALA A 661 21.81 -15.36 1.44
CA ALA A 661 21.27 -16.67 1.80
C ALA A 661 19.88 -16.90 1.18
N TRP A 662 19.01 -15.89 1.23
CA TRP A 662 17.68 -15.95 0.64
C TRP A 662 17.73 -16.15 -0.87
N VAL A 663 18.43 -15.31 -1.62
CA VAL A 663 18.47 -15.43 -3.09
C VAL A 663 19.07 -16.76 -3.55
N ASN A 664 20.06 -17.30 -2.82
CA ASN A 664 20.63 -18.62 -3.13
C ASN A 664 19.67 -19.77 -2.81
N SER A 665 18.75 -19.60 -1.84
CA SER A 665 17.71 -20.59 -1.51
C SER A 665 16.63 -20.72 -2.60
N LEU A 666 16.52 -19.72 -3.48
CA LEU A 666 15.52 -19.68 -4.54
C LEU A 666 15.77 -20.74 -5.63
N ASN A 667 16.91 -21.44 -5.63
CA ASN A 667 17.15 -22.59 -6.50
C ASN A 667 16.16 -23.77 -6.27
N THR A 668 15.41 -23.74 -5.16
CA THR A 668 14.34 -24.69 -4.86
C THR A 668 13.00 -24.33 -5.52
N VAL A 669 12.85 -23.08 -6.00
CA VAL A 669 11.59 -22.55 -6.55
C VAL A 669 11.74 -21.97 -7.96
N LEU A 670 12.94 -21.56 -8.36
CA LEU A 670 13.30 -21.10 -9.70
C LEU A 670 14.31 -22.07 -10.30
N ASN A 671 14.22 -22.28 -11.63
CA ASN A 671 15.28 -22.99 -12.35
C ASN A 671 16.53 -22.10 -12.47
N GLU A 672 17.65 -22.69 -12.88
CA GLU A 672 18.95 -21.99 -12.96
C GLU A 672 18.92 -20.73 -13.83
N ARG A 673 18.24 -20.77 -14.99
CA ARG A 673 18.13 -19.62 -15.89
C ARG A 673 17.32 -18.50 -15.25
N ASP A 674 16.17 -18.82 -14.67
CA ASP A 674 15.30 -17.85 -14.01
C ASP A 674 16.01 -17.21 -12.81
N LEU A 675 16.74 -18.01 -12.04
CA LEU A 675 17.55 -17.52 -10.93
C LEU A 675 18.68 -16.58 -11.40
N LEU A 676 19.37 -16.91 -12.49
CA LEU A 676 20.37 -16.01 -13.09
C LEU A 676 19.73 -14.72 -13.60
N SER A 677 18.57 -14.81 -14.23
CA SER A 677 17.82 -13.63 -14.68
C SER A 677 17.51 -12.68 -13.53
N LEU A 678 17.00 -13.21 -12.41
CA LEU A 678 16.71 -12.45 -11.19
C LEU A 678 17.97 -11.84 -10.57
N LYS A 679 19.05 -12.63 -10.47
CA LYS A 679 20.30 -12.23 -9.80
C LYS A 679 21.10 -11.19 -10.57
N ARG A 680 21.06 -11.22 -11.91
CA ARG A 680 21.96 -10.40 -12.74
C ARG A 680 21.46 -10.06 -14.13
N GLU A 681 20.90 -10.98 -14.91
CA GLU A 681 20.78 -10.75 -16.38
C GLU A 681 19.82 -9.60 -16.69
N LEU A 682 18.72 -9.49 -15.94
CA LEU A 682 17.79 -8.39 -16.10
C LEU A 682 18.44 -7.05 -15.71
N ALA A 683 19.18 -7.01 -14.60
CA ALA A 683 19.93 -5.83 -14.18
C ALA A 683 20.97 -5.39 -15.23
N ILE A 684 21.74 -6.33 -15.80
CA ILE A 684 22.70 -6.06 -16.89
C ILE A 684 21.99 -5.37 -18.07
N LYS A 685 20.80 -5.87 -18.43
CA LYS A 685 20.01 -5.34 -19.54
C LYS A 685 19.46 -3.94 -19.25
N ILE A 686 18.85 -3.74 -18.08
CA ILE A 686 18.18 -2.48 -17.72
C ILE A 686 19.20 -1.37 -17.46
N LEU A 687 20.32 -1.71 -16.82
CA LEU A 687 21.41 -0.77 -16.53
C LEU A 687 22.41 -0.64 -17.69
N ARG A 688 22.25 -1.45 -18.74
CA ARG A 688 23.09 -1.45 -19.94
C ARG A 688 24.58 -1.58 -19.62
N LEU A 689 24.92 -2.47 -18.69
CA LEU A 689 26.30 -2.61 -18.20
C LEU A 689 27.31 -3.06 -19.29
N ASN A 690 26.81 -3.61 -20.40
CA ASN A 690 27.63 -4.09 -21.52
C ASN A 690 27.72 -3.12 -22.71
N ASP A 691 27.03 -1.97 -22.64
CA ASP A 691 27.09 -0.91 -23.66
C ASP A 691 28.23 0.06 -23.35
#